data_AF-A0A936CG12-F1
#
_entry.id   AF-A0A936CG12-F1
#
_cell.length_a   1.000
_cell.length_b   1.000
_cell.length_c   1.000
_cell.angle_alpha   90.00
_cell.angle_beta   90.00
_cell.angle_gamma   90.00
#
_symmetry.space_group_name_H-M   'P 1'
#
loop_
_entity.id
_entity.type
_entity.pdbx_description
1 polymer ?
#
loop_
_entity_poly.entity_id
_entity_poly.type
_entity_poly.pdbx_seq_one_letter_code
_entity_poly.pdbx_strand_id
1 'polypeptide(L)'
;MSLPFRTVRALLNILPSPLVFPTLLAVAAPLVVSRALRAQAPAVPRPTPATGTPLRISGTLRSAESREVVRHARVVADRTVSVESNEEGVYFLTLAAGTHRLAVRAIGFAPFDTTIDLRASQTLDIALQRSQVTLATVAVTATSEQADIDPKSLDMSIARLDVTTLRQVPAALGEVDPIRSLTLLPGVSSSSDFTTAINVRGGGADQNLILLDEATIYNPAHILGFLSVFNSDAVDDATLYKGAIPPRFGGRLSSVVDLRQREGNANDFAGSATIGLWRRASRSRGRLKGKGSWLIAARRSYADLFAKASSDPDIKNSIAYFYDLNAKATKPLGDHGTLVASGFLGRDRFGAGDMFSAGWGNKSGTLRWNEIVRERLYSKVTLAASDYDYRLMFPIGRDSAQWVARVKSLDFKVDESLHLSAGHRLEFGLQGTLHGFNPGEVSPRGSSNISRKQVPERSATAGALYLGEEREFGERWALRYGARLSGFVRTGTATIFQYANNAPVVYDSLLGRYEPGVVVDSTRYGAGDKVKAYGAIEPRASVRFSLSEGTSVKASYARTVQYLHLASKTNSPTPLDVWEPAGPYLRPQRADQVAFGVQRITPGQAWDLSAEAFVKRSHDVVDFVDGADVILNEKLETLMLQGEGRAYGLELFARRQVGRTTGWVSYTLSRAEQRFGSRAVASSSTSAPGINGGKWYASPYDKTHDLSVVAMRPLSRKWNAGATFTFATGLPATYPESRYVVDGLILAEYGPRNAARLPAYHRLDLAFTRKTKRGELQLGSSTLTTVSTRSRSPSGSRRRTRSPRKRCSCRSSASCRASPTPVTSSREPSMRQNHRVRLTALLLLSLVLTACERVVDVDVAAGDRLLVVEGRLERVLGTAAVPQRVRLTTTDAYFSNAAPPPAAGAAVRVTDDVGTTLTYAASPNEPGLYLSPPFAAQVGRRYTLHVTWEGEQYEASDRLESVAPIDSLYFMERNSVIGPREGLRATIDTRDPAGQRNYYMWDQLVDGVRLIAADSAFKARVIANDDLVEGKQVSEFQPYGGISVAPGQVVTVRQIALSDAGYRYYVALTDQVVNDGSPFAVATASVRGNVANRTRPARRALGYFMAGEVSEATRTVPATK
;
A
#
# COMPACT_ATOMS: atom_id res chain seq x y z
N MET A 1 24.82 36.73 -14.48
CA MET A 1 24.65 36.78 -13.01
C MET A 1 25.20 35.49 -12.43
N SER A 2 26.37 35.59 -11.80
CA SER A 2 27.10 34.52 -11.13
C SER A 2 26.35 34.07 -9.86
N LEU A 3 25.87 32.82 -9.86
CA LEU A 3 25.27 32.17 -8.69
C LEU A 3 26.36 31.40 -7.92
N PRO A 4 26.35 31.41 -6.58
CA PRO A 4 27.45 30.89 -5.77
C PRO A 4 27.46 29.35 -5.72
N PHE A 5 28.67 28.79 -5.87
CA PHE A 5 29.05 27.37 -5.98
C PHE A 5 28.73 26.47 -4.76
N ARG A 6 27.93 26.91 -3.78
CA ARG A 6 27.68 26.15 -2.54
C ARG A 6 26.44 25.25 -2.56
N THR A 7 25.55 25.38 -3.55
CA THR A 7 24.28 24.62 -3.60
C THR A 7 24.36 23.31 -4.41
N VAL A 8 25.46 23.06 -5.13
CA VAL A 8 25.64 21.86 -5.98
C VAL A 8 26.19 20.66 -5.19
N ARG A 9 26.84 20.89 -4.05
CA ARG A 9 27.49 19.83 -3.25
C ARG A 9 26.52 18.88 -2.54
N ALA A 10 25.24 19.26 -2.40
CA ALA A 10 24.21 18.39 -1.79
C ALA A 10 23.60 17.36 -2.77
N LEU A 11 23.72 17.58 -4.09
CA LEU A 11 23.27 16.66 -5.13
C LEU A 11 24.32 15.58 -5.48
N LEU A 12 25.59 15.81 -5.13
CA LEU A 12 26.72 14.92 -5.45
C LEU A 12 26.91 13.74 -4.48
N ASN A 13 26.25 13.74 -3.31
CA ASN A 13 26.31 12.64 -2.34
C ASN A 13 25.38 11.44 -2.68
N ILE A 14 24.85 11.37 -3.91
CA ILE A 14 23.96 10.30 -4.39
C ILE A 14 24.66 9.44 -5.48
N LEU A 15 25.88 9.79 -5.90
CA LEU A 15 26.56 9.10 -6.98
C LEU A 15 27.48 7.98 -6.45
N PRO A 16 27.22 6.70 -6.75
CA PRO A 16 28.23 5.67 -6.62
C PRO A 16 29.26 5.87 -7.74
N SER A 17 30.56 5.88 -7.38
CA SER A 17 31.78 5.77 -8.20
C SER A 17 31.82 6.42 -9.61
N PRO A 18 32.89 7.16 -9.97
CA PRO A 18 32.98 7.95 -11.21
C PRO A 18 33.05 7.14 -12.54
N LEU A 19 32.94 5.82 -12.50
CA LEU A 19 33.22 4.95 -13.66
C LEU A 19 32.00 4.59 -14.52
N VAL A 20 30.76 4.85 -14.08
CA VAL A 20 29.54 4.46 -14.85
C VAL A 20 28.80 5.67 -15.45
N PHE A 21 29.03 6.88 -14.91
CA PHE A 21 28.41 8.11 -15.38
C PHE A 21 28.91 8.64 -16.74
N PRO A 22 30.22 8.52 -17.13
CA PRO A 22 30.68 9.15 -18.36
C PRO A 22 30.23 8.42 -19.63
N THR A 23 29.91 7.12 -19.59
CA THR A 23 29.47 6.36 -20.78
C THR A 23 28.00 6.58 -21.14
N LEU A 24 27.11 6.80 -20.17
CA LEU A 24 25.71 7.15 -20.42
C LEU A 24 25.53 8.63 -20.80
N LEU A 25 26.35 9.54 -20.23
CA LEU A 25 26.39 10.93 -20.69
C LEU A 25 27.08 11.08 -22.05
N ALA A 26 28.09 10.26 -22.38
CA ALA A 26 28.78 10.33 -23.68
C ALA A 26 27.87 9.98 -24.88
N VAL A 27 26.77 9.24 -24.66
CA VAL A 27 25.78 8.94 -25.71
C VAL A 27 24.64 9.97 -25.75
N ALA A 28 24.31 10.64 -24.63
CA ALA A 28 23.23 11.64 -24.57
C ALA A 28 23.69 13.10 -24.81
N ALA A 29 24.93 13.44 -24.42
CA ALA A 29 25.49 14.79 -24.57
C ALA A 29 25.67 15.24 -26.04
N PRO A 30 25.98 14.37 -27.03
CA PRO A 30 26.10 14.82 -28.41
C PRO A 30 24.76 15.17 -29.07
N LEU A 31 23.61 14.71 -28.56
CA LEU A 31 22.30 15.04 -29.14
C LEU A 31 21.70 16.36 -28.61
N VAL A 32 21.99 16.72 -27.37
CA VAL A 32 21.42 17.93 -26.72
C VAL A 32 22.33 19.15 -26.87
N VAL A 33 23.66 18.97 -26.87
CA VAL A 33 24.60 20.11 -26.94
C VAL A 33 24.92 20.54 -28.38
N SER A 34 24.80 19.64 -29.38
CA SER A 34 25.03 20.00 -30.79
C SER A 34 23.84 20.70 -31.47
N ARG A 35 22.65 20.71 -30.83
CA ARG A 35 21.46 21.41 -31.34
C ARG A 35 21.25 22.81 -30.76
N ALA A 36 21.85 23.12 -29.61
CA ALA A 36 21.75 24.44 -28.97
C ALA A 36 22.65 25.52 -29.60
N LEU A 37 23.51 25.15 -30.56
CA LEU A 37 24.39 26.06 -31.30
C LEU A 37 24.23 25.85 -32.81
N ARG A 38 23.07 26.22 -33.36
CA ARG A 38 22.99 26.64 -34.77
C ARG A 38 22.46 28.06 -34.82
N ALA A 39 23.40 28.96 -35.05
CA ALA A 39 23.20 30.36 -35.34
C ALA A 39 22.24 30.55 -36.53
N GLN A 40 21.49 31.64 -36.43
CA GLN A 40 20.66 32.24 -37.48
C GLN A 40 21.40 32.24 -38.82
N ALA A 41 20.92 31.44 -39.78
CA ALA A 41 21.14 31.72 -41.18
C ALA A 41 20.14 32.83 -41.60
N PRO A 42 20.56 33.83 -42.39
CA PRO A 42 19.65 34.86 -42.87
C PRO A 42 18.51 34.25 -43.68
N ALA A 43 17.30 34.76 -43.46
CA ALA A 43 16.09 34.31 -44.15
C ALA A 43 16.18 34.62 -45.65
N VAL A 44 16.41 33.59 -46.47
CA VAL A 44 16.16 33.65 -47.91
C VAL A 44 14.64 33.61 -48.12
N PRO A 45 14.02 34.52 -48.90
CA PRO A 45 12.60 34.46 -49.19
C PRO A 45 12.30 33.14 -49.92
N ARG A 46 11.49 32.28 -49.30
CA ARG A 46 11.02 31.05 -49.94
C ARG A 46 9.97 31.39 -50.99
N PRO A 47 10.00 30.77 -52.18
CA PRO A 47 8.93 30.93 -53.16
C PRO A 47 7.59 30.52 -52.56
N THR A 48 6.52 31.20 -52.96
CA THR A 48 5.13 30.87 -52.60
C THR A 48 4.89 29.40 -52.96
N PRO A 49 4.52 28.52 -52.00
CA PRO A 49 4.26 27.13 -52.32
C PRO A 49 3.11 27.04 -53.31
N ALA A 50 3.23 26.15 -54.29
CA ALA A 50 2.12 25.85 -55.20
C ALA A 50 0.90 25.37 -54.40
N THR A 51 -0.29 25.75 -54.84
CA THR A 51 -1.57 25.33 -54.25
C THR A 51 -1.60 23.80 -54.10
N GLY A 52 -1.91 23.28 -52.91
CA GLY A 52 -1.87 21.84 -52.63
C GLY A 52 -0.57 21.29 -52.01
N THR A 53 0.49 22.11 -51.86
CA THR A 53 1.71 21.68 -51.14
C THR A 53 1.37 21.40 -49.66
N PRO A 54 1.80 20.26 -49.07
CA PRO A 54 1.55 19.98 -47.66
C PRO A 54 2.39 20.88 -46.75
N LEU A 55 1.72 21.70 -45.95
CA LEU A 55 2.29 22.62 -44.96
C LEU A 55 1.96 22.15 -43.55
N ARG A 56 2.85 22.46 -42.60
CA ARG A 56 2.77 21.99 -41.21
C ARG A 56 2.34 23.11 -40.28
N ILE A 57 1.43 22.78 -39.37
CA ILE A 57 1.06 23.65 -38.26
C ILE A 57 1.42 22.93 -36.97
N SER A 58 2.13 23.61 -36.09
CA SER A 58 2.32 23.16 -34.71
C SER A 58 1.89 24.25 -33.75
N GLY A 59 1.61 23.92 -32.50
CA GLY A 59 1.33 24.95 -31.51
C GLY A 59 0.97 24.41 -30.15
N THR A 60 0.77 25.31 -29.19
CA THR A 60 0.30 24.99 -27.85
C THR A 60 -1.10 25.53 -27.61
N LEU A 61 -1.92 24.72 -26.94
CA LEU A 61 -3.27 25.09 -26.51
C LEU A 61 -3.21 25.53 -25.04
N ARG A 62 -3.70 26.74 -24.76
CA ARG A 62 -3.64 27.34 -23.42
C ARG A 62 -4.95 28.04 -23.06
N SER A 63 -5.25 28.17 -21.77
CA SER A 63 -6.34 29.03 -21.31
C SER A 63 -6.02 30.51 -21.62
N ALA A 64 -6.99 31.24 -22.16
CA ALA A 64 -6.89 32.68 -22.35
C ALA A 64 -6.79 33.43 -21.02
N GLU A 65 -7.48 32.94 -19.98
CA GLU A 65 -7.54 33.61 -18.67
C GLU A 65 -6.27 33.41 -17.84
N SER A 66 -5.68 32.21 -17.87
CA SER A 66 -4.59 31.82 -16.97
C SER A 66 -3.28 31.45 -17.66
N ARG A 67 -3.32 31.20 -18.97
CA ARG A 67 -2.28 30.51 -19.76
C ARG A 67 -1.91 29.10 -19.27
N GLU A 68 -2.76 28.50 -18.43
CA GLU A 68 -2.70 27.08 -18.10
C GLU A 68 -2.73 26.26 -19.40
N VAL A 69 -1.95 25.19 -19.46
CA VAL A 69 -1.98 24.25 -20.58
C VAL A 69 -3.35 23.60 -20.69
N VAL A 70 -3.89 23.49 -21.90
CA VAL A 70 -5.09 22.70 -22.19
C VAL A 70 -4.67 21.35 -22.76
N ARG A 71 -4.74 20.33 -21.91
CA ARG A 71 -4.28 18.97 -22.19
C ARG A 71 -5.35 18.20 -22.97
N HIS A 72 -4.93 17.25 -23.82
CA HIS A 72 -5.84 16.31 -24.48
C HIS A 72 -6.99 16.97 -25.26
N ALA A 73 -6.74 18.15 -25.81
CA ALA A 73 -7.71 18.91 -26.57
C ALA A 73 -7.67 18.51 -28.04
N ARG A 74 -8.84 18.41 -28.66
CA ARG A 74 -8.95 18.06 -30.07
C ARG A 74 -8.85 19.29 -30.95
N VAL A 75 -8.02 19.21 -31.98
CA VAL A 75 -7.90 20.20 -33.05
C VAL A 75 -8.38 19.57 -34.35
N VAL A 76 -9.42 20.15 -34.95
CA VAL A 76 -10.05 19.67 -36.18
C VAL A 76 -9.88 20.73 -37.28
N ALA A 77 -9.43 20.31 -38.46
CA ALA A 77 -9.39 21.13 -39.66
C ALA A 77 -10.40 20.62 -40.69
N ASP A 78 -11.22 21.53 -41.24
CA ASP A 78 -12.20 21.27 -42.30
C ASP A 78 -13.14 20.08 -42.05
N ARG A 79 -13.40 19.78 -40.77
CA ARG A 79 -14.22 18.64 -40.29
C ARG A 79 -13.70 17.24 -40.65
N THR A 80 -12.54 17.13 -41.29
CA THR A 80 -12.02 15.87 -41.85
C THR A 80 -10.69 15.46 -41.22
N VAL A 81 -9.79 16.41 -41.00
CA VAL A 81 -8.49 16.16 -40.35
C VAL A 81 -8.61 16.49 -38.87
N SER A 82 -8.26 15.55 -37.99
CA SER A 82 -8.35 15.73 -36.54
C SER A 82 -7.12 15.20 -35.85
N VAL A 83 -6.63 15.92 -34.84
CA VAL A 83 -5.53 15.48 -33.96
C VAL A 83 -5.86 15.81 -32.51
N GLU A 84 -5.31 15.03 -31.59
CA GLU A 84 -5.37 15.32 -30.15
C GLU A 84 -4.06 15.97 -29.70
N SER A 85 -4.15 17.02 -28.88
CA SER A 85 -2.97 17.59 -28.24
C SER A 85 -2.41 16.64 -27.18
N ASN A 86 -1.11 16.66 -26.98
CA ASN A 86 -0.48 15.84 -25.95
C ASN A 86 -0.77 16.37 -24.53
N GLU A 87 -0.18 15.72 -23.53
CA GLU A 87 -0.31 16.08 -22.12
C GLU A 87 0.17 17.52 -21.85
N GLU A 88 1.02 18.09 -22.71
CA GLU A 88 1.53 19.46 -22.62
C GLU A 88 0.78 20.45 -23.52
N GLY A 89 -0.38 20.04 -24.06
CA GLY A 89 -1.23 20.84 -24.92
C GLY A 89 -0.62 21.14 -26.28
N VAL A 90 0.45 20.43 -26.67
CA VAL A 90 1.09 20.58 -27.98
C VAL A 90 0.32 19.78 -29.02
N TYR A 91 0.06 20.37 -30.18
CA TYR A 91 -0.59 19.72 -31.32
C TYR A 91 0.21 19.89 -32.61
N PHE A 92 0.01 18.98 -33.56
CA PHE A 92 0.64 18.98 -34.88
C PHE A 92 -0.39 18.64 -35.96
N LEU A 93 -0.50 19.47 -36.99
CA LEU A 93 -1.38 19.28 -38.14
C LEU A 93 -0.56 19.38 -39.44
N THR A 94 -1.00 18.67 -40.47
CA THR A 94 -0.50 18.80 -41.83
C THR A 94 -1.68 19.05 -42.75
N LEU A 95 -1.70 20.19 -43.42
CA LEU A 95 -2.79 20.66 -44.28
C LEU A 95 -2.22 21.11 -45.63
N ALA A 96 -3.05 21.19 -46.66
CA ALA A 96 -2.64 21.77 -47.94
C ALA A 96 -2.37 23.29 -47.79
N ALA A 97 -1.66 23.89 -48.74
CA ALA A 97 -1.62 25.35 -48.84
C ALA A 97 -3.01 25.89 -49.23
N GLY A 98 -3.55 26.84 -48.46
CA GLY A 98 -4.87 27.42 -48.68
C GLY A 98 -5.60 27.83 -47.40
N THR A 99 -6.88 28.15 -47.54
CA THR A 99 -7.76 28.58 -46.45
C THR A 99 -8.40 27.37 -45.77
N HIS A 100 -8.19 27.24 -44.47
CA HIS A 100 -8.73 26.14 -43.66
C HIS A 100 -9.53 26.66 -42.47
N ARG A 101 -10.61 25.96 -42.13
CA ARG A 101 -11.36 26.21 -40.90
C ARG A 101 -10.84 25.30 -39.79
N LEU A 102 -10.24 25.90 -38.77
CA LEU A 102 -9.80 25.22 -37.56
C LEU A 102 -10.85 25.32 -36.46
N ALA A 103 -11.13 24.20 -35.81
CA ALA A 103 -11.96 24.12 -34.63
C ALA A 103 -11.20 23.40 -33.50
N VAL A 104 -11.18 23.97 -32.31
CA VAL A 104 -10.59 23.34 -31.11
C VAL A 104 -11.70 23.04 -30.11
N ARG A 105 -11.65 21.84 -29.53
CA ARG A 105 -12.59 21.34 -28.52
C ARG A 105 -11.82 20.77 -27.34
N ALA A 106 -12.20 21.14 -26.12
CA ALA A 106 -11.51 20.73 -24.91
C ALA A 106 -12.43 20.79 -23.68
N ILE A 107 -12.26 19.82 -22.76
CA ILE A 107 -13.07 19.70 -21.55
C ILE A 107 -12.96 20.96 -20.70
N GLY A 108 -14.11 21.57 -20.40
CA GLY A 108 -14.19 22.77 -19.58
C GLY A 108 -13.90 24.08 -20.33
N PHE A 109 -13.69 24.03 -21.66
CA PHE A 109 -13.45 25.21 -22.51
C PHE A 109 -14.55 25.41 -23.53
N ALA A 110 -14.79 26.67 -23.90
CA ALA A 110 -15.75 27.00 -24.93
C ALA A 110 -15.21 26.54 -26.30
N PRO A 111 -16.08 26.05 -27.21
CA PRO A 111 -15.72 25.78 -28.59
C PRO A 111 -14.98 26.96 -29.22
N PHE A 112 -13.78 26.71 -29.74
CA PHE A 112 -13.02 27.71 -30.50
C PHE A 112 -13.09 27.36 -31.99
N ASP A 113 -13.44 28.34 -32.83
CA ASP A 113 -13.53 28.20 -34.27
C ASP A 113 -12.83 29.40 -34.91
N THR A 114 -11.92 29.16 -35.85
CA THR A 114 -11.22 30.21 -36.60
C THR A 114 -10.96 29.76 -38.03
N THR A 115 -10.68 30.72 -38.92
CA THR A 115 -10.23 30.46 -40.29
C THR A 115 -8.79 30.92 -40.41
N ILE A 116 -7.94 30.07 -40.98
CA ILE A 116 -6.52 30.37 -41.22
C ILE A 116 -6.20 30.30 -42.70
N ASP A 117 -5.36 31.20 -43.19
CA ASP A 117 -4.77 31.15 -44.53
C ASP A 117 -3.34 30.61 -44.41
N LEU A 118 -3.12 29.37 -44.86
CA LEU A 118 -1.87 28.65 -44.68
C LEU A 118 -1.00 28.77 -45.94
N ARG A 119 -0.06 29.71 -45.91
CA ARG A 119 0.90 29.98 -47.00
C ARG A 119 2.31 29.44 -46.75
N ALA A 120 2.64 29.13 -45.51
CA ALA A 120 3.87 28.47 -45.12
C ALA A 120 3.63 27.66 -43.83
N SER A 121 4.50 26.68 -43.55
CA SER A 121 4.47 26.01 -42.24
C SER A 121 4.69 27.04 -41.13
N GLN A 122 3.87 27.00 -40.08
CA GLN A 122 3.88 28.01 -39.02
C GLN A 122 3.55 27.42 -37.66
N THR A 123 3.97 28.11 -36.60
CA THR A 123 3.52 27.82 -35.24
C THR A 123 2.31 28.69 -34.91
N LEU A 124 1.22 28.08 -34.47
CA LEU A 124 -0.04 28.75 -34.11
C LEU A 124 -0.43 28.37 -32.67
N ASP A 125 -0.08 29.20 -31.70
CA ASP A 125 -0.58 29.04 -30.33
C ASP A 125 -2.03 29.51 -30.22
N ILE A 126 -2.89 28.71 -29.57
CA ILE A 126 -4.33 29.01 -29.44
C ILE A 126 -4.69 29.19 -27.98
N ALA A 127 -5.32 30.33 -27.68
CA ALA A 127 -5.83 30.66 -26.35
C ALA A 127 -7.35 30.40 -26.27
N LEU A 128 -7.76 29.43 -25.46
CA LEU A 128 -9.15 29.01 -25.27
C LEU A 128 -9.78 29.70 -24.05
N GLN A 129 -11.00 30.22 -24.21
CA GLN A 129 -11.81 30.74 -23.11
C GLN A 129 -12.43 29.58 -22.33
N ARG A 130 -12.48 29.63 -20.99
CA ARG A 130 -13.21 28.61 -20.22
C ARG A 130 -14.70 28.74 -20.51
N SER A 131 -15.39 27.60 -20.53
CA SER A 131 -16.85 27.59 -20.61
C SER A 131 -17.41 28.22 -19.33
N GLN A 132 -17.91 29.45 -19.43
CA GLN A 132 -18.73 30.01 -18.37
C GLN A 132 -20.07 29.27 -18.39
N VAL A 133 -20.46 28.70 -17.25
CA VAL A 133 -21.84 28.22 -17.06
C VAL A 133 -22.75 29.43 -17.01
N THR A 134 -23.03 30.03 -18.16
CA THR A 134 -24.06 31.04 -18.33
C THR A 134 -25.35 30.27 -18.58
N LEU A 135 -26.10 29.98 -17.52
CA LEU A 135 -27.48 29.51 -17.65
C LEU A 135 -28.34 30.70 -18.13
N ALA A 136 -28.24 31.00 -19.42
CA ALA A 136 -29.29 31.72 -20.12
C ALA A 136 -30.52 30.80 -20.11
N THR A 137 -31.47 31.11 -19.24
CA THR A 137 -32.85 30.65 -19.42
C THR A 137 -33.37 31.26 -20.71
N VAL A 138 -33.58 30.44 -21.74
CA VAL A 138 -34.76 30.40 -22.65
C VAL A 138 -34.38 29.69 -23.97
N ALA A 139 -35.36 28.90 -24.45
CA ALA A 139 -35.48 28.23 -25.73
C ALA A 139 -34.54 27.03 -26.01
N VAL A 140 -35.19 25.88 -26.16
CA VAL A 140 -34.68 24.68 -26.82
C VAL A 140 -34.35 25.05 -28.27
N THR A 141 -33.12 25.47 -28.51
CA THR A 141 -32.53 25.39 -29.85
C THR A 141 -31.21 24.66 -29.69
N ALA A 142 -31.19 23.42 -30.18
CA ALA A 142 -30.06 22.52 -30.17
C ALA A 142 -28.88 23.13 -30.95
N THR A 143 -28.08 23.94 -30.27
CA THR A 143 -26.74 24.29 -30.72
C THR A 143 -25.81 23.45 -29.87
N SER A 144 -25.09 22.55 -30.52
CA SER A 144 -24.43 21.39 -29.93
C SER A 144 -23.43 21.76 -28.83
N GLU A 145 -23.83 21.61 -27.56
CA GLU A 145 -22.89 21.27 -26.48
C GLU A 145 -22.44 19.82 -26.70
N GLN A 146 -21.60 19.62 -27.72
CA GLN A 146 -20.89 18.35 -27.94
C GLN A 146 -19.89 18.17 -26.81
N ALA A 147 -19.94 17.02 -26.14
CA ALA A 147 -18.89 16.60 -25.24
C ALA A 147 -17.56 16.38 -26.00
N ASP A 148 -16.45 16.18 -25.28
CA ASP A 148 -15.09 16.18 -25.82
C ASP A 148 -14.49 14.77 -26.06
N ILE A 149 -15.31 13.72 -26.18
CA ILE A 149 -14.83 12.34 -26.27
C ILE A 149 -14.64 11.93 -27.73
N ASP A 150 -13.53 11.26 -28.06
CA ASP A 150 -13.31 10.72 -29.40
C ASP A 150 -13.88 9.31 -29.57
N PRO A 151 -14.88 9.09 -30.43
CA PRO A 151 -15.26 7.73 -30.82
C PRO A 151 -14.16 7.04 -31.64
N LYS A 152 -13.25 7.81 -32.25
CA LYS A 152 -12.10 7.34 -33.03
C LYS A 152 -10.79 7.24 -32.21
N SER A 153 -10.79 7.54 -30.90
CA SER A 153 -9.57 7.41 -30.09
C SER A 153 -9.09 5.96 -30.02
N LEU A 154 -7.78 5.78 -30.14
CA LEU A 154 -7.08 4.51 -29.92
C LEU A 154 -7.00 4.09 -28.45
N ASP A 155 -7.42 4.96 -27.53
CA ASP A 155 -7.30 4.72 -26.11
C ASP A 155 -8.32 3.66 -25.66
N MET A 156 -7.79 2.53 -25.25
CA MET A 156 -8.50 1.40 -24.64
C MET A 156 -7.89 1.17 -23.26
N SER A 157 -8.69 0.79 -22.27
CA SER A 157 -8.23 0.61 -20.89
C SER A 157 -7.59 1.86 -20.25
N ILE A 158 -7.87 3.05 -20.76
CA ILE A 158 -7.40 4.34 -20.22
C ILE A 158 -8.57 5.09 -19.64
N ALA A 159 -8.41 5.64 -18.45
CA ALA A 159 -9.40 6.52 -17.83
C ALA A 159 -8.75 7.83 -17.40
N ARG A 160 -9.47 8.94 -17.62
CA ARG A 160 -9.01 10.30 -17.31
C ARG A 160 -10.03 10.99 -16.40
N LEU A 161 -9.56 11.61 -15.33
CA LEU A 161 -10.38 12.40 -14.41
C LEU A 161 -9.79 13.80 -14.27
N ASP A 162 -10.55 14.80 -14.74
CA ASP A 162 -10.23 16.22 -14.56
C ASP A 162 -10.71 16.73 -13.18
N VAL A 163 -9.97 17.69 -12.61
CA VAL A 163 -10.26 18.32 -11.32
C VAL A 163 -11.68 18.86 -11.17
N THR A 164 -12.31 19.34 -12.25
CA THR A 164 -13.69 19.85 -12.26
C THR A 164 -14.72 18.76 -11.98
N THR A 165 -14.45 17.54 -12.45
CA THR A 165 -15.27 16.36 -12.16
C THR A 165 -14.97 15.88 -10.74
N LEU A 166 -13.69 15.77 -10.36
CA LEU A 166 -13.26 15.32 -9.03
C LEU A 166 -13.92 16.13 -7.90
N ARG A 167 -14.04 17.46 -8.05
CA ARG A 167 -14.66 18.34 -7.04
C ARG A 167 -16.17 18.17 -6.86
N GLN A 168 -16.85 17.56 -7.84
CA GLN A 168 -18.30 17.35 -7.80
C GLN A 168 -18.69 15.98 -7.25
N VAL A 169 -17.76 15.02 -7.28
CA VAL A 169 -17.94 13.71 -6.65
C VAL A 169 -18.01 13.89 -5.12
N PRO A 170 -18.97 13.25 -4.42
CA PRO A 170 -19.00 13.22 -2.97
C PRO A 170 -17.67 12.78 -2.36
N ALA A 171 -17.21 13.59 -1.42
CA ALA A 171 -15.92 13.46 -0.78
C ALA A 171 -16.08 12.88 0.63
N ALA A 172 -15.38 11.78 0.93
CA ALA A 172 -15.35 11.21 2.27
C ALA A 172 -14.75 12.23 3.26
N LEU A 173 -15.45 12.48 4.38
CA LEU A 173 -15.10 13.52 5.36
C LEU A 173 -14.87 14.93 4.74
N GLY A 174 -15.46 15.20 3.57
CA GLY A 174 -15.29 16.46 2.85
C GLY A 174 -13.91 16.65 2.21
N GLU A 175 -13.17 15.57 1.92
CA GLU A 175 -11.92 15.62 1.14
C GLU A 175 -12.03 15.00 -0.25
N VAL A 176 -11.80 15.83 -1.27
CA VAL A 176 -11.66 15.37 -2.65
C VAL A 176 -10.32 14.67 -2.78
N ASP A 177 -10.35 13.41 -3.19
CA ASP A 177 -9.18 12.55 -3.29
C ASP A 177 -9.12 11.96 -4.71
N PRO A 178 -8.10 12.29 -5.52
CA PRO A 178 -7.96 11.79 -6.88
C PRO A 178 -7.86 10.27 -6.95
N ILE A 179 -7.11 9.64 -6.03
CA ILE A 179 -6.88 8.20 -6.03
C ILE A 179 -8.16 7.45 -5.66
N ARG A 180 -8.90 7.91 -4.64
CA ARG A 180 -10.22 7.33 -4.31
C ARG A 180 -11.20 7.50 -5.46
N SER A 181 -11.17 8.62 -6.17
CA SER A 181 -12.06 8.82 -7.33
C SER A 181 -11.77 7.83 -8.46
N LEU A 182 -10.52 7.39 -8.63
CA LEU A 182 -10.18 6.34 -9.59
C LEU A 182 -10.81 4.98 -9.21
N THR A 183 -11.05 4.70 -7.92
CA THR A 183 -11.74 3.46 -7.47
C THR A 183 -13.21 3.39 -7.87
N LEU A 184 -13.80 4.50 -8.35
CA LEU A 184 -15.18 4.53 -8.87
C LEU A 184 -15.25 4.15 -10.36
N LEU A 185 -14.12 3.79 -10.97
CA LEU A 185 -14.02 3.42 -12.38
C LEU A 185 -13.92 1.90 -12.54
N PRO A 186 -14.33 1.34 -13.71
CA PRO A 186 -14.27 -0.10 -13.93
C PRO A 186 -12.84 -0.64 -13.81
N GLY A 187 -12.68 -1.85 -13.26
CA GLY A 187 -11.40 -2.55 -13.15
C GLY A 187 -10.44 -2.00 -12.09
N VAL A 188 -10.90 -1.08 -11.24
CA VAL A 188 -10.12 -0.45 -10.16
C VAL A 188 -10.85 -0.66 -8.84
N SER A 189 -10.18 -1.28 -7.89
CA SER A 189 -10.73 -1.49 -6.55
C SER A 189 -9.72 -1.08 -5.48
N SER A 190 -10.12 -1.13 -4.21
CA SER A 190 -9.23 -1.05 -3.05
C SER A 190 -9.41 -2.28 -2.16
N SER A 191 -8.37 -2.65 -1.41
CA SER A 191 -8.44 -3.72 -0.41
C SER A 191 -9.31 -3.33 0.79
N SER A 192 -9.56 -2.05 1.06
CA SER A 192 -10.55 -1.62 2.06
C SER A 192 -10.97 -0.16 1.86
N ASP A 193 -12.11 0.25 2.43
CA ASP A 193 -12.53 1.65 2.40
C ASP A 193 -11.61 2.58 3.21
N PHE A 194 -10.78 2.01 4.09
CA PHE A 194 -9.80 2.71 4.93
C PHE A 194 -8.40 2.82 4.30
N THR A 195 -8.22 2.36 3.06
CA THR A 195 -6.94 2.50 2.35
C THR A 195 -7.11 3.15 1.00
N THR A 196 -6.14 3.99 0.63
CA THR A 196 -6.02 4.64 -0.68
C THR A 196 -5.16 3.84 -1.66
N ALA A 197 -4.66 2.67 -1.26
CA ALA A 197 -4.04 1.75 -2.21
C ALA A 197 -5.07 1.21 -3.19
N ILE A 198 -4.71 1.23 -4.48
CA ILE A 198 -5.56 0.73 -5.55
C ILE A 198 -5.06 -0.63 -6.05
N ASN A 199 -6.00 -1.46 -6.46
CA ASN A 199 -5.79 -2.73 -7.13
C ASN A 199 -6.41 -2.66 -8.52
N VAL A 200 -5.60 -2.83 -9.56
CA VAL A 200 -6.08 -2.79 -10.94
C VAL A 200 -6.02 -4.19 -11.53
N ARG A 201 -7.17 -4.70 -12.00
CA ARG A 201 -7.30 -6.04 -12.62
C ARG A 201 -6.66 -7.15 -11.79
N GLY A 202 -6.94 -7.16 -10.48
CA GLY A 202 -6.42 -8.15 -9.53
C GLY A 202 -4.94 -8.01 -9.16
N GLY A 203 -4.28 -6.92 -9.56
CA GLY A 203 -2.91 -6.63 -9.18
C GLY A 203 -2.75 -6.07 -7.76
N GLY A 204 -1.61 -6.39 -7.12
CA GLY A 204 -1.24 -5.83 -5.82
C GLY A 204 -0.95 -4.33 -5.88
N ALA A 205 -0.94 -3.67 -4.71
CA ALA A 205 -0.74 -2.23 -4.61
C ALA A 205 0.63 -1.79 -5.18
N ASP A 206 1.66 -2.59 -4.94
CA ASP A 206 3.03 -2.41 -5.44
C ASP A 206 3.16 -2.52 -6.96
N GLN A 207 2.17 -3.11 -7.63
CA GLN A 207 2.16 -3.34 -9.08
C GLN A 207 1.58 -2.16 -9.88
N ASN A 208 1.28 -1.04 -9.23
CA ASN A 208 0.80 0.19 -9.86
C ASN A 208 1.89 1.27 -9.78
N LEU A 209 2.23 1.90 -10.90
CA LEU A 209 3.19 3.01 -10.94
C LEU A 209 2.44 4.30 -10.66
N ILE A 210 2.78 5.01 -9.58
CA ILE A 210 2.15 6.30 -9.26
C ILE A 210 3.17 7.41 -9.46
N LEU A 211 2.86 8.33 -10.38
CA LEU A 211 3.72 9.44 -10.75
C LEU A 211 3.07 10.77 -10.40
N LEU A 212 3.86 11.73 -9.92
CA LEU A 212 3.48 13.14 -9.79
C LEU A 212 4.47 13.99 -10.58
N ASP A 213 4.01 14.59 -11.68
CA ASP A 213 4.87 15.27 -12.66
C ASP A 213 6.13 14.43 -13.00
N GLU A 214 5.94 13.19 -13.44
CA GLU A 214 7.00 12.20 -13.80
C GLU A 214 7.80 11.58 -12.65
N ALA A 215 7.79 12.15 -11.44
CA ALA A 215 8.50 11.59 -10.30
C ALA A 215 7.71 10.49 -9.60
N THR A 216 8.38 9.42 -9.18
CA THR A 216 7.73 8.26 -8.53
C THR A 216 7.34 8.59 -7.09
N ILE A 217 6.09 8.32 -6.73
CA ILE A 217 5.60 8.40 -5.35
C ILE A 217 5.48 6.98 -4.80
N TYR A 218 6.40 6.57 -3.93
CA TYR A 218 6.48 5.20 -3.41
C TYR A 218 5.37 4.87 -2.42
N ASN A 219 4.97 5.84 -1.58
CA ASN A 219 3.83 5.69 -0.67
C ASN A 219 2.80 6.79 -0.95
N PRO A 220 1.68 6.49 -1.63
CA PRO A 220 0.68 7.49 -1.99
C PRO A 220 -0.25 7.87 -0.85
N ALA A 221 0.01 7.46 0.40
CA ALA A 221 -0.93 7.63 1.51
C ALA A 221 -0.38 8.33 2.78
N HIS A 222 -1.27 9.07 3.45
CA HIS A 222 -1.15 9.61 4.81
C HIS A 222 -1.99 8.82 5.80
N ILE A 223 -1.71 9.03 7.09
CA ILE A 223 -2.48 8.47 8.22
C ILE A 223 -2.71 6.97 8.02
N LEU A 224 -1.61 6.21 7.92
CA LEU A 224 -1.63 4.76 7.76
C LEU A 224 -2.53 4.30 6.59
N GLY A 225 -2.53 4.98 5.45
CA GLY A 225 -3.32 4.53 4.29
C GLY A 225 -4.65 5.27 4.10
N PHE A 226 -5.18 5.96 5.12
CA PHE A 226 -6.56 6.47 5.08
C PHE A 226 -6.82 7.60 4.07
N LEU A 227 -5.81 8.39 3.74
CA LEU A 227 -5.93 9.54 2.83
C LEU A 227 -4.81 9.54 1.83
N SER A 228 -5.04 10.03 0.62
CA SER A 228 -3.94 10.16 -0.33
C SER A 228 -3.07 11.39 -0.03
N VAL A 229 -1.80 11.29 -0.41
CA VAL A 229 -0.84 12.41 -0.39
C VAL A 229 -1.15 13.49 -1.44
N PHE A 230 -2.10 13.23 -2.34
CA PHE A 230 -2.40 14.10 -3.46
C PHE A 230 -3.45 15.14 -3.09
N ASN A 231 -3.00 16.38 -2.93
CA ASN A 231 -3.87 17.51 -2.68
C ASN A 231 -4.66 17.91 -3.94
N SER A 232 -6.00 17.79 -3.91
CA SER A 232 -6.90 18.20 -5.00
C SER A 232 -6.86 19.68 -5.39
N ASP A 233 -6.27 20.54 -4.55
CA ASP A 233 -6.03 21.95 -4.90
C ASP A 233 -4.76 22.12 -5.74
N ALA A 234 -3.81 21.18 -5.63
CA ALA A 234 -2.55 21.16 -6.35
C ALA A 234 -2.57 20.29 -7.62
N VAL A 235 -3.44 19.27 -7.67
CA VAL A 235 -3.59 18.36 -8.80
C VAL A 235 -4.65 18.87 -9.78
N ASP A 236 -4.40 18.70 -11.07
CA ASP A 236 -5.25 19.16 -12.17
C ASP A 236 -5.88 17.98 -12.95
N ASP A 237 -5.06 16.96 -13.23
CA ASP A 237 -5.44 15.76 -13.97
C ASP A 237 -4.92 14.49 -13.29
N ALA A 238 -5.71 13.43 -13.38
CA ALA A 238 -5.34 12.06 -13.03
C ALA A 238 -5.67 11.12 -14.20
N THR A 239 -4.63 10.57 -14.83
CA THR A 239 -4.78 9.58 -15.90
C THR A 239 -4.36 8.20 -15.43
N LEU A 240 -5.24 7.22 -15.60
CA LEU A 240 -5.01 5.81 -15.26
C LEU A 240 -4.92 4.97 -16.53
N TYR A 241 -3.80 4.26 -16.70
CA TYR A 241 -3.57 3.25 -17.74
C TYR A 241 -3.71 1.86 -17.11
N LYS A 242 -4.79 1.13 -17.42
CA LYS A 242 -5.06 -0.25 -16.93
C LYS A 242 -4.61 -1.34 -17.92
N GLY A 243 -4.35 -0.94 -19.17
CA GLY A 243 -4.01 -1.77 -20.32
C GLY A 243 -3.49 -0.86 -21.44
N ALA A 244 -2.98 -1.44 -22.53
CA ALA A 244 -2.40 -0.67 -23.63
C ALA A 244 -1.37 0.41 -23.19
N ILE A 245 -0.62 0.14 -22.12
CA ILE A 245 0.27 1.10 -21.47
C ILE A 245 1.32 1.59 -22.49
N PRO A 246 1.49 2.90 -22.74
CA PRO A 246 2.48 3.40 -23.70
C PRO A 246 3.91 2.93 -23.40
N PRO A 247 4.72 2.52 -24.40
CA PRO A 247 6.08 1.97 -24.20
C PRO A 247 7.05 2.84 -23.38
N ARG A 248 6.80 4.15 -23.30
CA ARG A 248 7.52 5.09 -22.43
C ARG A 248 7.43 4.75 -20.93
N PHE A 249 6.36 4.08 -20.50
CA PHE A 249 6.18 3.61 -19.12
C PHE A 249 6.58 2.13 -18.96
N GLY A 250 7.10 1.75 -17.79
CA GLY A 250 7.44 0.37 -17.43
C GLY A 250 7.75 0.22 -15.94
N GLY A 251 8.22 -0.95 -15.51
CA GLY A 251 8.64 -1.22 -14.13
C GLY A 251 7.53 -1.61 -13.15
N ARG A 252 6.28 -1.77 -13.64
CA ARG A 252 5.09 -2.16 -12.86
C ARG A 252 4.18 -3.06 -13.69
N LEU A 253 3.52 -4.03 -13.04
CA LEU A 253 2.77 -5.07 -13.75
C LEU A 253 1.33 -4.70 -14.13
N SER A 254 0.68 -3.82 -13.37
CA SER A 254 -0.78 -3.68 -13.39
C SER A 254 -1.28 -2.38 -13.99
N SER A 255 -0.72 -1.24 -13.58
CA SER A 255 -1.19 0.05 -14.08
C SER A 255 -0.15 1.17 -13.95
N VAL A 256 -0.45 2.29 -14.59
CA VAL A 256 0.23 3.58 -14.38
C VAL A 256 -0.83 4.62 -14.03
N VAL A 257 -0.63 5.32 -12.93
CA VAL A 257 -1.37 6.52 -12.51
C VAL A 257 -0.46 7.71 -12.70
N ASP A 258 -0.72 8.51 -13.73
CA ASP A 258 0.00 9.74 -14.03
C ASP A 258 -0.80 10.94 -13.51
N LEU A 259 -0.27 11.60 -12.46
CA LEU A 259 -0.88 12.79 -11.86
C LEU A 259 -0.10 14.04 -12.27
N ARG A 260 -0.84 15.05 -12.71
CA ARG A 260 -0.26 16.34 -13.11
C ARG A 260 -0.63 17.43 -12.14
N GLN A 261 0.38 18.17 -11.69
CA GLN A 261 0.14 19.35 -10.89
C GLN A 261 -0.38 20.49 -11.77
N ARG A 262 -1.26 21.29 -11.18
CA ARG A 262 -1.85 22.46 -11.81
C ARG A 262 -0.78 23.47 -12.21
N GLU A 263 -1.01 24.18 -13.31
CA GLU A 263 -0.09 25.24 -13.72
C GLU A 263 -0.31 26.52 -12.89
N GLY A 264 0.71 27.38 -12.89
CA GLY A 264 0.57 28.73 -12.36
C GLY A 264 -0.39 29.59 -13.19
N ASN A 265 -0.60 30.85 -12.79
CA ASN A 265 -1.36 31.81 -13.58
C ASN A 265 -0.42 32.89 -14.11
N ALA A 266 -0.14 32.87 -15.42
CA ALA A 266 0.83 33.80 -16.02
C ALA A 266 0.30 35.24 -16.14
N ASN A 267 -1.01 35.45 -15.97
CA ASN A 267 -1.66 36.75 -16.13
C ASN A 267 -1.83 37.44 -14.76
N ASP A 268 -2.50 36.76 -13.83
CA ASP A 268 -2.94 37.34 -12.55
C ASP A 268 -2.56 36.49 -11.34
N PHE A 269 -2.47 37.14 -10.18
CA PHE A 269 -2.42 36.42 -8.91
C PHE A 269 -3.79 35.83 -8.59
N ALA A 270 -3.82 34.55 -8.19
CA ALA A 270 -5.02 33.90 -7.69
C ALA A 270 -4.70 33.07 -6.46
N GLY A 271 -5.60 33.11 -5.47
CA GLY A 271 -5.45 32.36 -4.22
C GLY A 271 -6.76 31.70 -3.78
N SER A 272 -6.64 30.60 -3.06
CA SER A 272 -7.76 29.94 -2.39
C SER A 272 -7.32 29.38 -1.04
N ALA A 273 -8.24 29.35 -0.08
CA ALA A 273 -8.04 28.72 1.21
C ALA A 273 -9.28 27.89 1.56
N THR A 274 -9.05 26.73 2.15
CA THR A 274 -10.08 25.76 2.51
C THR A 274 -9.88 25.34 3.95
N ILE A 275 -10.95 25.37 4.73
CA ILE A 275 -10.99 24.88 6.11
C ILE A 275 -12.02 23.75 6.13
N GLY A 276 -11.56 22.55 6.47
CA GLY A 276 -12.40 21.36 6.64
C GLY A 276 -12.73 21.11 8.11
N LEU A 277 -13.21 19.91 8.43
CA LEU A 277 -13.42 19.51 9.83
C LEU A 277 -12.10 19.22 10.56
N TRP A 278 -11.10 18.67 9.87
CA TRP A 278 -9.87 18.16 10.50
C TRP A 278 -8.59 18.56 9.74
N ARG A 279 -8.70 19.38 8.67
CA ARG A 279 -7.57 19.91 7.89
C ARG A 279 -7.81 21.32 7.38
N ARG A 280 -6.72 21.99 7.00
CA ARG A 280 -6.72 23.25 6.25
C ARG A 280 -5.82 23.13 5.02
N ALA A 281 -6.18 23.82 3.95
CA ALA A 281 -5.39 23.92 2.74
C ALA A 281 -5.36 25.36 2.23
N SER A 282 -4.28 25.71 1.55
CA SER A 282 -4.16 26.97 0.83
C SER A 282 -3.46 26.74 -0.50
N ARG A 283 -3.75 27.61 -1.45
CA ARG A 283 -3.11 27.63 -2.75
C ARG A 283 -2.93 29.06 -3.19
N SER A 284 -1.78 29.37 -3.74
CA SER A 284 -1.47 30.63 -4.39
C SER A 284 -0.77 30.36 -5.72
N ARG A 285 -1.07 31.19 -6.71
CA ARG A 285 -0.46 31.11 -8.03
C ARG A 285 -0.36 32.49 -8.65
N GLY A 286 0.61 32.69 -9.53
CA GLY A 286 0.80 33.97 -10.19
C GLY A 286 1.89 33.96 -11.24
N ARG A 287 2.22 35.16 -11.73
CA ARG A 287 3.16 35.35 -12.83
C ARG A 287 4.61 35.40 -12.36
N LEU A 288 5.52 34.93 -13.23
CA LEU A 288 6.96 35.18 -13.20
C LEU A 288 7.33 36.15 -14.32
N LYS A 289 8.55 36.73 -14.26
CA LYS A 289 9.07 37.56 -15.36
C LYS A 289 9.13 36.76 -16.67
N GLY A 290 8.83 37.42 -17.80
CA GLY A 290 8.94 36.83 -19.14
C GLY A 290 7.84 35.81 -19.46
N LYS A 291 6.57 36.12 -19.16
CA LYS A 291 5.40 35.24 -19.38
C LYS A 291 5.44 33.90 -18.62
N GLY A 292 6.35 33.73 -17.66
CA GLY A 292 6.38 32.55 -16.80
C GLY A 292 5.27 32.56 -15.74
N SER A 293 5.09 31.45 -15.04
CA SER A 293 4.10 31.31 -13.97
C SER A 293 4.61 30.41 -12.85
N TRP A 294 3.99 30.53 -11.68
CA TRP A 294 4.27 29.73 -10.50
C TRP A 294 2.99 29.33 -9.76
N LEU A 295 3.06 28.21 -9.03
CA LEU A 295 2.06 27.66 -8.13
C LEU A 295 2.73 27.23 -6.83
N ILE A 296 2.11 27.55 -5.70
CA ILE A 296 2.40 26.96 -4.39
C ILE A 296 1.08 26.51 -3.77
N ALA A 297 1.01 25.28 -3.29
CA ALA A 297 -0.13 24.79 -2.52
C ALA A 297 0.35 24.06 -1.28
N ALA A 298 -0.33 24.28 -0.15
CA ALA A 298 -0.01 23.67 1.13
C ALA A 298 -1.26 23.07 1.75
N ARG A 299 -1.12 21.90 2.37
CA ARG A 299 -2.19 21.21 3.12
C ARG A 299 -1.64 20.78 4.47
N ARG A 300 -2.43 20.91 5.54
CA ARG A 300 -2.04 20.45 6.89
C ARG A 300 -3.27 19.98 7.65
N SER A 301 -3.19 18.79 8.25
CA SER A 301 -4.18 18.32 9.21
C SER A 301 -3.93 18.95 10.59
N TYR A 302 -4.95 18.95 11.44
CA TYR A 302 -4.85 19.44 12.81
C TYR A 302 -5.54 18.52 13.82
N ALA A 303 -5.52 17.20 13.54
CA ALA A 303 -6.04 16.20 14.46
C ALA A 303 -5.33 16.25 15.84
N ASP A 304 -4.03 16.56 15.85
CA ASP A 304 -3.22 16.85 17.04
C ASP A 304 -3.77 18.00 17.90
N LEU A 305 -4.48 18.97 17.33
CA LEU A 305 -5.11 20.05 18.11
C LEU A 305 -6.30 19.55 18.94
N PHE A 306 -7.04 18.56 18.45
CA PHE A 306 -8.14 17.94 19.22
C PHE A 306 -7.61 17.12 20.38
N ALA A 307 -6.47 16.45 20.19
CA ALA A 307 -5.80 15.69 21.25
C ALA A 307 -5.49 16.59 22.46
N LYS A 308 -4.99 17.81 22.22
CA LYS A 308 -4.70 18.82 23.26
C LYS A 308 -5.91 19.29 24.06
N ALA A 309 -7.12 19.15 23.52
CA ALA A 309 -8.36 19.49 24.21
C ALA A 309 -8.84 18.40 25.17
N SER A 310 -8.22 17.21 25.15
CA SER A 310 -8.53 16.13 26.08
C SER A 310 -8.09 16.48 27.50
N SER A 311 -8.92 16.12 28.48
CA SER A 311 -8.55 16.14 29.90
C SER A 311 -7.61 14.99 30.28
N ASP A 312 -7.55 13.96 29.44
CA ASP A 312 -6.64 12.82 29.61
C ASP A 312 -5.21 13.22 29.21
N PRO A 313 -4.23 13.22 30.15
CA PRO A 313 -2.84 13.57 29.87
C PRO A 313 -2.18 12.72 28.78
N ASP A 314 -2.64 11.47 28.57
CA ASP A 314 -2.09 10.56 27.56
C ASP A 314 -2.51 10.96 26.15
N ILE A 315 -3.78 11.32 26.01
CA ILE A 315 -4.31 11.85 24.75
C ILE A 315 -3.77 13.26 24.51
N LYS A 316 -3.67 14.09 25.56
CA LYS A 316 -3.22 15.48 25.46
C LYS A 316 -1.82 15.64 24.85
N ASN A 317 -0.94 14.66 25.10
CA ASN A 317 0.44 14.64 24.62
C ASN A 317 0.63 13.85 23.31
N SER A 318 -0.45 13.35 22.72
CA SER A 318 -0.40 12.64 21.44
C SER A 318 -0.19 13.60 20.28
N ILE A 319 0.68 13.22 19.34
CA ILE A 319 0.98 13.95 18.11
C ILE A 319 0.43 13.14 16.94
N ALA A 320 -0.49 13.72 16.18
CA ALA A 320 -1.02 13.11 14.96
C ALA A 320 -1.33 14.19 13.92
N TYR A 321 -0.42 14.41 12.98
CA TYR A 321 -0.67 15.29 11.85
C TYR A 321 0.14 14.91 10.61
N PHE A 322 -0.34 15.35 9.46
CA PHE A 322 0.44 15.41 8.24
C PHE A 322 0.46 16.81 7.65
N TYR A 323 1.42 17.06 6.76
CA TYR A 323 1.44 18.24 5.92
C TYR A 323 2.02 17.94 4.54
N ASP A 324 1.55 18.71 3.56
CA ASP A 324 1.96 18.66 2.17
C ASP A 324 2.35 20.05 1.67
N LEU A 325 3.36 20.09 0.81
CA LEU A 325 3.75 21.26 0.06
C LEU A 325 3.99 20.86 -1.40
N ASN A 326 3.25 21.50 -2.29
CA ASN A 326 3.40 21.41 -3.74
C ASN A 326 3.94 22.74 -4.25
N ALA A 327 4.93 22.69 -5.13
CA ALA A 327 5.44 23.87 -5.82
C ALA A 327 5.68 23.55 -7.29
N LYS A 328 5.35 24.50 -8.17
CA LYS A 328 5.60 24.37 -9.61
C LYS A 328 5.90 25.73 -10.23
N ALA A 329 6.85 25.78 -11.13
CA ALA A 329 7.22 26.95 -11.90
C ALA A 329 7.39 26.56 -13.37
N THR A 330 6.82 27.36 -14.26
CA THR A 330 6.85 27.13 -15.70
C THR A 330 7.34 28.41 -16.39
N LYS A 331 8.34 28.29 -17.26
CA LYS A 331 8.94 29.42 -17.96
C LYS A 331 9.14 29.10 -19.44
N PRO A 332 8.49 29.85 -20.36
CA PRO A 332 8.82 29.80 -21.78
C PRO A 332 10.26 30.27 -22.03
N LEU A 333 10.99 29.57 -22.89
CA LEU A 333 12.35 29.89 -23.32
C LEU A 333 12.37 29.99 -24.85
N GLY A 334 12.57 31.19 -25.39
CA GLY A 334 12.43 31.44 -26.83
C GLY A 334 10.99 31.22 -27.31
N ASP A 335 10.84 30.91 -28.60
CA ASP A 335 9.53 30.74 -29.25
C ASP A 335 9.00 29.30 -29.22
N HIS A 336 9.86 28.32 -28.90
CA HIS A 336 9.53 26.89 -29.02
C HIS A 336 9.88 26.04 -27.79
N GLY A 337 10.54 26.61 -26.78
CA GLY A 337 10.99 25.91 -25.58
C GLY A 337 10.17 26.25 -24.34
N THR A 338 9.97 25.28 -23.45
CA THR A 338 9.38 25.52 -22.11
C THR A 338 10.15 24.74 -21.05
N LEU A 339 10.63 25.44 -20.04
CA LEU A 339 11.25 24.86 -18.85
C LEU A 339 10.21 24.75 -17.73
N VAL A 340 10.11 23.58 -17.12
CA VAL A 340 9.22 23.30 -15.98
C VAL A 340 10.06 22.75 -14.83
N ALA A 341 9.88 23.34 -13.65
CA ALA A 341 10.42 22.82 -12.40
C ALA A 341 9.26 22.60 -11.42
N SER A 342 9.15 21.40 -10.84
CA SER A 342 8.13 21.12 -9.84
C SER A 342 8.69 20.29 -8.69
N GLY A 343 8.00 20.34 -7.56
CA GLY A 343 8.39 19.60 -6.36
C GLY A 343 7.22 19.33 -5.43
N PHE A 344 7.35 18.26 -4.67
CA PHE A 344 6.39 17.82 -3.68
C PHE A 344 7.12 17.37 -2.41
N LEU A 345 6.56 17.74 -1.26
CA LEU A 345 6.98 17.31 0.07
C LEU A 345 5.74 16.94 0.87
N GLY A 346 5.61 15.67 1.25
CA GLY A 346 4.58 15.19 2.16
C GLY A 346 5.21 14.54 3.38
N ARG A 347 4.70 14.80 4.58
CA ARG A 347 5.21 14.19 5.82
C ARG A 347 4.09 13.90 6.81
N ASP A 348 4.17 12.74 7.44
CA ASP A 348 3.36 12.32 8.57
C ASP A 348 4.19 12.34 9.85
N ARG A 349 3.54 12.74 10.93
CA ARG A 349 4.03 12.63 12.30
C ARG A 349 2.96 12.01 13.15
N PHE A 350 3.30 10.86 13.71
CA PHE A 350 2.49 10.16 14.68
C PHE A 350 3.35 9.89 15.91
N GLY A 351 2.82 10.07 17.10
CA GLY A 351 3.58 9.85 18.31
C GLY A 351 2.80 10.08 19.58
N ALA A 352 3.41 9.66 20.66
CA ALA A 352 2.83 9.54 21.98
C ALA A 352 3.94 9.84 22.99
N GLY A 353 4.14 11.13 23.31
CA GLY A 353 5.24 11.59 24.17
C GLY A 353 6.62 11.04 23.76
N ASP A 354 7.40 10.60 24.74
CA ASP A 354 8.73 9.99 24.57
C ASP A 354 8.70 8.47 24.34
N MET A 355 7.51 7.86 24.27
CA MET A 355 7.39 6.40 24.20
C MET A 355 7.36 5.85 22.79
N PHE A 356 6.68 6.56 21.90
CA PHE A 356 6.53 6.13 20.52
C PHE A 356 6.53 7.33 19.62
N SER A 357 7.29 7.25 18.55
CA SER A 357 7.21 8.20 17.47
C SER A 357 7.43 7.49 16.15
N ALA A 358 6.49 7.67 15.24
CA ALA A 358 6.59 7.26 13.86
C ALA A 358 6.52 8.50 12.95
N GLY A 359 7.25 8.47 11.85
CA GLY A 359 7.08 9.48 10.83
C GLY A 359 7.65 9.04 9.50
N TRP A 360 6.83 9.14 8.47
CA TRP A 360 7.17 8.77 7.10
C TRP A 360 6.84 9.93 6.16
N GLY A 361 7.38 9.91 4.95
CA GLY A 361 7.03 10.93 3.97
C GLY A 361 7.75 10.79 2.64
N ASN A 362 7.19 11.47 1.64
CA ASN A 362 7.70 11.51 0.28
C ASN A 362 8.27 12.89 -0.02
N LYS A 363 9.39 12.91 -0.73
CA LYS A 363 9.96 14.11 -1.35
C LYS A 363 10.19 13.79 -2.81
N SER A 364 9.76 14.68 -3.69
CA SER A 364 10.08 14.58 -5.11
C SER A 364 10.35 15.94 -5.72
N GLY A 365 11.14 15.92 -6.79
CA GLY A 365 11.45 17.09 -7.60
C GLY A 365 11.65 16.69 -9.05
N THR A 366 11.14 17.51 -9.96
CA THR A 366 11.24 17.29 -11.39
C THR A 366 11.74 18.56 -12.06
N LEU A 367 12.74 18.42 -12.93
CA LEU A 367 13.15 19.42 -13.91
C LEU A 367 12.88 18.87 -15.30
N ARG A 368 12.21 19.65 -16.15
CA ARG A 368 11.80 19.21 -17.47
C ARG A 368 11.94 20.31 -18.50
N TRP A 369 12.50 19.97 -19.66
CA TRP A 369 12.58 20.82 -20.84
C TRP A 369 11.73 20.22 -21.94
N ASN A 370 10.80 21.02 -22.48
CA ASN A 370 9.96 20.67 -23.62
C ASN A 370 10.35 21.55 -24.80
N GLU A 371 10.44 20.98 -26.01
CA GLU A 371 10.75 21.75 -27.22
C GLU A 371 10.02 21.23 -28.45
N ILE A 372 9.55 22.14 -29.29
CA ILE A 372 9.03 21.83 -30.63
C ILE A 372 10.10 22.15 -31.67
N VAL A 373 10.53 21.15 -32.44
CA VAL A 373 11.59 21.28 -33.45
C VAL A 373 11.02 21.06 -34.85
N ARG A 374 11.18 22.06 -35.73
CA ARG A 374 10.77 22.03 -37.16
C ARG A 374 9.30 21.61 -37.36
N GLU A 375 8.42 22.10 -36.49
CA GLU A 375 6.95 21.90 -36.59
C GLU A 375 6.50 20.43 -36.73
N ARG A 376 7.32 19.47 -36.25
CA ARG A 376 7.03 18.03 -36.39
C ARG A 376 7.56 17.14 -35.28
N LEU A 377 8.64 17.55 -34.60
CA LEU A 377 9.26 16.79 -33.53
C LEU A 377 8.96 17.49 -32.21
N TYR A 378 8.37 16.75 -31.26
CA TYR A 378 8.25 17.18 -29.89
C TYR A 378 9.26 16.40 -29.04
N SER A 379 10.16 17.12 -28.38
CA SER A 379 11.19 16.56 -27.50
C SER A 379 10.88 16.94 -26.05
N LYS A 380 10.94 15.96 -25.15
CA LYS A 380 10.76 16.12 -23.70
C LYS A 380 11.92 15.47 -22.97
N VAL A 381 12.75 16.28 -22.34
CA VAL A 381 13.86 15.83 -21.49
C VAL A 381 13.48 16.04 -20.04
N THR A 382 13.53 14.99 -19.24
CA THR A 382 13.12 15.01 -17.83
C THR A 382 14.23 14.48 -16.93
N LEU A 383 14.50 15.20 -15.85
CA LEU A 383 15.26 14.73 -14.70
C LEU A 383 14.34 14.77 -13.47
N ALA A 384 14.09 13.63 -12.84
CA ALA A 384 13.25 13.54 -11.66
C ALA A 384 13.98 12.82 -10.52
N ALA A 385 13.79 13.28 -9.30
CA ALA A 385 14.34 12.66 -8.10
C ALA A 385 13.21 12.35 -7.11
N SER A 386 13.34 11.23 -6.38
CA SER A 386 12.35 10.80 -5.39
C SER A 386 13.06 10.23 -4.16
N ASP A 387 12.58 10.58 -2.96
CA ASP A 387 13.09 10.11 -1.66
C ASP A 387 11.87 9.82 -0.77
N TYR A 388 11.70 8.55 -0.42
CA TYR A 388 10.72 8.10 0.55
C TYR A 388 11.47 7.54 1.76
N ASP A 389 11.20 8.08 2.95
CA ASP A 389 11.76 7.56 4.20
C ASP A 389 10.69 7.37 5.26
N TYR A 390 10.94 6.41 6.15
CA TYR A 390 10.21 6.27 7.40
C TYR A 390 11.16 6.17 8.58
N ARG A 391 10.65 6.56 9.74
CA ARG A 391 11.33 6.48 11.03
C ARG A 391 10.38 5.93 12.07
N LEU A 392 10.85 4.97 12.85
CA LEU A 392 10.17 4.40 14.00
C LEU A 392 11.07 4.54 15.22
N MET A 393 10.54 5.05 16.33
CA MET A 393 11.23 5.06 17.62
C MET A 393 10.55 4.07 18.55
N PHE A 394 11.35 3.25 19.21
CA PHE A 394 10.88 2.27 20.20
C PHE A 394 11.81 2.22 21.41
N PRO A 395 11.27 2.04 22.62
CA PRO A 395 12.04 1.91 23.85
C PRO A 395 12.49 0.45 24.06
N ILE A 396 13.61 0.27 24.76
CA ILE A 396 14.07 -1.01 25.32
C ILE A 396 14.54 -0.73 26.76
N GLY A 397 13.67 -0.98 27.74
CA GLY A 397 13.93 -0.55 29.12
C GLY A 397 14.05 0.98 29.23
N ARG A 398 15.08 1.48 29.92
CA ARG A 398 15.41 2.92 29.98
C ARG A 398 15.94 3.49 28.66
N ASP A 399 16.40 2.61 27.78
CA ASP A 399 17.06 2.95 26.53
C ASP A 399 16.05 3.13 25.39
N SER A 400 16.45 3.80 24.31
CA SER A 400 15.59 3.95 23.12
C SER A 400 16.37 3.94 21.84
N ALA A 401 15.78 3.32 20.81
CA ALA A 401 16.34 3.25 19.49
C ALA A 401 15.42 3.93 18.46
N GLN A 402 16.02 4.31 17.35
CA GLN A 402 15.30 4.70 16.15
C GLN A 402 15.68 3.75 15.02
N TRP A 403 14.67 3.23 14.33
CA TRP A 403 14.81 2.57 13.04
C TRP A 403 14.48 3.58 11.94
N VAL A 404 15.39 3.74 10.97
CA VAL A 404 15.18 4.50 9.74
C VAL A 404 15.32 3.58 8.54
N ALA A 405 14.37 3.62 7.60
CA ALA A 405 14.57 3.04 6.27
C ALA A 405 14.24 4.07 5.20
N ARG A 406 14.79 3.87 3.99
CA ARG A 406 14.69 4.84 2.91
C ARG A 406 14.81 4.20 1.53
N VAL A 407 14.05 4.71 0.58
CA VAL A 407 14.19 4.44 -0.85
C VAL A 407 14.41 5.75 -1.59
N LYS A 408 15.43 5.79 -2.44
CA LYS A 408 15.75 6.92 -3.31
C LYS A 408 15.78 6.48 -4.77
N SER A 409 15.33 7.35 -5.66
CA SER A 409 15.59 7.21 -7.10
C SER A 409 15.96 8.52 -7.77
N LEU A 410 16.79 8.41 -8.81
CA LEU A 410 17.08 9.46 -9.77
C LEU A 410 16.75 8.93 -11.17
N ASP A 411 15.82 9.58 -11.84
CA ASP A 411 15.27 9.21 -13.13
C ASP A 411 15.68 10.24 -14.19
N PHE A 412 16.26 9.77 -15.30
CA PHE A 412 16.53 10.56 -16.49
C PHE A 412 15.74 9.98 -17.66
N LYS A 413 15.00 10.82 -18.38
CA LYS A 413 14.18 10.42 -19.53
C LYS A 413 14.36 11.38 -20.70
N VAL A 414 14.41 10.82 -21.90
CA VAL A 414 14.26 11.56 -23.15
C VAL A 414 13.12 10.90 -23.92
N ASP A 415 12.04 11.65 -24.12
CA ASP A 415 10.87 11.21 -24.86
C ASP A 415 10.74 12.05 -26.14
N GLU A 416 10.74 11.39 -27.29
CA GLU A 416 10.65 12.01 -28.61
C GLU A 416 9.36 11.58 -29.32
N SER A 417 8.65 12.53 -29.91
CA SER A 417 7.42 12.28 -30.67
C SER A 417 7.50 12.97 -32.04
N LEU A 418 7.69 12.17 -33.09
CA LEU A 418 7.82 12.63 -34.47
C LEU A 418 6.50 12.45 -35.23
N HIS A 419 5.92 13.55 -35.67
CA HIS A 419 4.65 13.60 -36.40
C HIS A 419 4.93 13.65 -37.91
N LEU A 420 4.70 12.54 -38.61
CA LEU A 420 4.95 12.43 -40.05
C LEU A 420 3.79 13.01 -40.86
N SER A 421 2.56 12.72 -40.43
CA SER A 421 1.30 13.27 -40.93
C SER A 421 0.25 13.30 -39.81
N ALA A 422 -0.97 13.79 -40.06
CA ALA A 422 -2.03 13.86 -39.05
C ALA A 422 -2.39 12.49 -38.41
N GLY A 423 -2.32 11.41 -39.19
CA GLY A 423 -2.60 10.05 -38.74
C GLY A 423 -1.36 9.16 -38.64
N HIS A 424 -0.14 9.71 -38.56
CA HIS A 424 1.08 8.89 -38.47
C HIS A 424 2.11 9.55 -37.54
N ARG A 425 2.34 8.92 -36.39
CA ARG A 425 3.22 9.37 -35.32
C ARG A 425 4.19 8.27 -34.91
N LEU A 426 5.46 8.62 -34.77
CA LEU A 426 6.49 7.76 -34.19
C LEU A 426 6.85 8.28 -32.80
N GLU A 427 6.88 7.40 -31.81
CA GLU A 427 7.28 7.68 -30.44
C GLU A 427 8.52 6.86 -30.10
N PHE A 428 9.59 7.49 -29.63
CA PHE A 428 10.80 6.78 -29.25
C PHE A 428 11.53 7.51 -28.15
N GLY A 429 12.38 6.81 -27.43
CA GLY A 429 13.11 7.43 -26.34
C GLY A 429 13.93 6.47 -25.52
N LEU A 430 14.52 7.02 -24.47
CA LEU A 430 15.34 6.28 -23.52
C LEU A 430 15.03 6.73 -22.09
N GLN A 431 15.20 5.79 -21.15
CA GLN A 431 15.06 6.03 -19.72
C GLN A 431 16.25 5.38 -18.99
N GLY A 432 16.79 6.08 -18.01
CA GLY A 432 17.72 5.54 -17.03
C GLY A 432 17.25 5.88 -15.61
N THR A 433 17.31 4.92 -14.70
CA THR A 433 16.97 5.11 -13.30
C THR A 433 18.05 4.53 -12.41
N LEU A 434 18.52 5.32 -11.46
CA LEU A 434 19.39 4.88 -10.36
C LEU A 434 18.55 4.74 -9.10
N HIS A 435 18.63 3.57 -8.46
CA HIS A 435 17.94 3.27 -7.21
C HIS A 435 18.92 3.04 -6.07
N GLY A 436 18.62 3.61 -4.90
CA GLY A 436 19.27 3.30 -3.64
C GLY A 436 18.23 2.89 -2.59
N PHE A 437 18.47 1.76 -1.93
CA PHE A 437 17.60 1.19 -0.91
C PHE A 437 18.42 1.06 0.38
N ASN A 438 17.95 1.72 1.44
CA ASN A 438 18.35 1.44 2.81
C ASN A 438 17.17 0.71 3.47
N PRO A 439 17.23 -0.63 3.59
CA PRO A 439 16.13 -1.44 4.13
C PRO A 439 15.90 -1.20 5.62
N GLY A 440 16.89 -0.66 6.34
CA GLY A 440 16.76 -0.38 7.75
C GLY A 440 18.09 -0.16 8.45
N GLU A 441 18.17 0.93 9.20
CA GLU A 441 19.21 1.22 10.17
C GLU A 441 18.57 1.43 11.54
N VAL A 442 19.00 0.64 12.54
CA VAL A 442 18.70 0.89 13.95
C VAL A 442 19.88 1.62 14.57
N SER A 443 19.60 2.75 15.23
CA SER A 443 20.60 3.53 15.97
C SER A 443 20.09 3.94 17.35
N PRO A 444 20.97 4.02 18.36
CA PRO A 444 20.60 4.51 19.69
C PRO A 444 20.18 5.99 19.64
N ARG A 445 19.29 6.40 20.54
CA ARG A 445 18.95 7.80 20.76
C ARG A 445 19.60 8.35 22.03
N GLY A 446 20.14 9.56 21.96
CA GLY A 446 20.77 10.21 23.12
C GLY A 446 21.94 9.39 23.66
N SER A 447 22.02 9.23 24.98
CA SER A 447 23.04 8.44 25.67
C SER A 447 22.69 6.93 25.73
N SER A 448 21.90 6.43 24.79
CA SER A 448 21.39 5.07 24.87
C SER A 448 22.47 4.01 24.63
N ASN A 449 22.40 2.92 25.38
CA ASN A 449 23.31 1.78 25.26
C ASN A 449 23.00 0.86 24.09
N ILE A 450 21.93 1.05 23.31
CA ILE A 450 21.56 0.11 22.22
C ILE A 450 22.63 0.03 21.10
N SER A 451 22.87 -1.18 20.58
CA SER A 451 23.78 -1.43 19.45
C SER A 451 23.21 -0.86 18.15
N ARG A 452 24.08 -0.22 17.36
CA ARG A 452 23.74 0.18 15.99
C ARG A 452 23.72 -1.07 15.11
N LYS A 453 22.67 -1.27 14.34
CA LYS A 453 22.55 -2.35 13.35
C LYS A 453 22.14 -1.76 12.00
N GLN A 454 22.90 -2.07 10.95
CA GLN A 454 22.60 -1.62 9.59
C GLN A 454 22.32 -2.84 8.72
N VAL A 455 21.09 -2.96 8.21
CA VAL A 455 20.79 -3.94 7.17
C VAL A 455 21.56 -3.52 5.91
N PRO A 456 22.25 -4.43 5.20
CA PRO A 456 23.04 -4.09 4.03
C PRO A 456 22.23 -3.25 3.02
N GLU A 457 22.78 -2.09 2.65
CA GLU A 457 22.18 -1.24 1.62
C GLU A 457 22.18 -1.96 0.27
N ARG A 458 21.23 -1.62 -0.59
CA ARG A 458 21.08 -2.23 -1.91
C ARG A 458 21.03 -1.12 -2.94
N SER A 459 21.63 -1.35 -4.11
CA SER A 459 21.53 -0.43 -5.23
C SER A 459 21.13 -1.17 -6.48
N ALA A 460 20.50 -0.44 -7.40
CA ALA A 460 20.18 -0.98 -8.70
C ALA A 460 20.15 0.12 -9.76
N THR A 461 20.47 -0.25 -10.99
CA THR A 461 20.34 0.60 -12.17
C THR A 461 19.37 -0.06 -13.12
N ALA A 462 18.35 0.70 -13.54
CA ALA A 462 17.44 0.30 -14.60
C ALA A 462 17.68 1.17 -15.83
N GLY A 463 17.57 0.59 -17.01
CA GLY A 463 17.65 1.30 -18.29
C GLY A 463 16.57 0.79 -19.23
N ALA A 464 16.13 1.63 -20.16
CA ALA A 464 15.25 1.20 -21.23
C ALA A 464 15.41 2.03 -22.49
N LEU A 465 15.22 1.37 -23.63
CA LEU A 465 14.98 1.99 -24.94
C LEU A 465 13.58 1.60 -25.38
N TYR A 466 12.87 2.50 -26.05
CA TYR A 466 11.55 2.17 -26.57
C TYR A 466 11.30 2.82 -27.92
N LEU A 467 10.46 2.17 -28.71
CA LEU A 467 9.96 2.62 -30.00
C LEU A 467 8.50 2.19 -30.15
N GLY A 468 7.68 3.08 -30.66
CA GLY A 468 6.30 2.84 -31.02
C GLY A 468 5.91 3.63 -32.26
N GLU A 469 4.97 3.08 -33.00
CA GLU A 469 4.32 3.70 -34.13
C GLU A 469 2.81 3.73 -33.86
N GLU A 470 2.21 4.87 -34.14
CA GLU A 470 0.77 5.07 -34.19
C GLU A 470 0.39 5.49 -35.59
N ARG A 471 -0.53 4.75 -36.19
CA ARG A 471 -0.91 4.94 -37.57
C ARG A 471 -2.39 4.70 -37.79
N GLU A 472 -3.03 5.66 -38.45
CA GLU A 472 -4.40 5.58 -38.93
C GLU A 472 -4.41 5.17 -40.41
N PHE A 473 -5.27 4.22 -40.76
CA PHE A 473 -5.46 3.73 -42.12
C PHE A 473 -6.90 4.01 -42.56
N GLY A 474 -7.07 5.11 -43.28
CA GLY A 474 -8.38 5.67 -43.61
C GLY A 474 -9.18 6.01 -42.34
N GLU A 475 -10.51 6.01 -42.44
CA GLU A 475 -11.36 6.35 -41.29
C GLU A 475 -11.69 5.16 -40.38
N ARG A 476 -11.41 3.93 -40.83
CA ARG A 476 -11.86 2.70 -40.16
C ARG A 476 -10.82 2.10 -39.24
N TRP A 477 -9.55 2.09 -39.60
CA TRP A 477 -8.52 1.40 -38.84
C TRP A 477 -7.56 2.38 -38.19
N ALA A 478 -7.18 2.10 -36.95
CA ALA A 478 -6.01 2.70 -36.34
C ALA A 478 -5.24 1.65 -35.56
N LEU A 479 -3.92 1.72 -35.61
CA LEU A 479 -3.01 0.79 -34.98
C LEU A 479 -1.99 1.58 -34.15
N ARG A 480 -1.72 1.12 -32.94
CA ARG A 480 -0.59 1.57 -32.11
C ARG A 480 0.20 0.33 -31.73
N TYR A 481 1.45 0.21 -32.14
CA TYR A 481 2.30 -0.92 -31.77
C TYR A 481 3.72 -0.47 -31.48
N GLY A 482 4.42 -1.21 -30.64
CA GLY A 482 5.77 -0.88 -30.23
C GLY A 482 6.36 -1.87 -29.27
N ALA A 483 7.59 -1.61 -28.87
CA ALA A 483 8.28 -2.40 -27.87
C ALA A 483 9.14 -1.51 -26.98
N ARG A 484 9.28 -1.95 -25.74
CA ARG A 484 10.27 -1.43 -24.80
C ARG A 484 11.29 -2.54 -24.52
N LEU A 485 12.57 -2.24 -24.73
CA LEU A 485 13.68 -3.07 -24.30
C LEU A 485 14.14 -2.54 -22.95
N SER A 486 13.90 -3.29 -21.87
CA SER A 486 14.32 -2.92 -20.52
C SER A 486 15.49 -3.77 -20.05
N GLY A 487 16.40 -3.13 -19.30
CA GLY A 487 17.52 -3.76 -18.62
C GLY A 487 17.53 -3.34 -17.17
N PHE A 488 17.92 -4.26 -16.29
CA PHE A 488 18.04 -4.02 -14.86
C PHE A 488 19.29 -4.70 -14.33
N VAL A 489 20.07 -3.97 -13.54
CA VAL A 489 21.29 -4.48 -12.93
C VAL A 489 21.24 -4.14 -11.45
N ARG A 490 21.22 -5.15 -10.60
CA ARG A 490 21.49 -5.00 -9.17
C ARG A 490 22.99 -4.78 -9.00
N THR A 491 23.35 -3.67 -8.37
CA THR A 491 24.72 -3.20 -8.24
C THR A 491 25.02 -2.76 -6.81
N GLY A 492 26.30 -2.55 -6.52
CA GLY A 492 26.74 -1.91 -5.27
C GLY A 492 27.09 -2.88 -4.15
N THR A 493 27.51 -2.30 -3.04
CA THR A 493 28.01 -3.05 -1.88
C THR A 493 26.91 -3.93 -1.32
N ALA A 494 27.03 -5.23 -1.51
CA ALA A 494 26.05 -6.21 -1.05
C ALA A 494 26.77 -7.47 -0.58
N THR A 495 26.24 -8.08 0.48
CA THR A 495 26.57 -9.46 0.81
C THR A 495 25.42 -10.33 0.30
N ILE A 496 25.73 -11.26 -0.59
CA ILE A 496 24.76 -12.24 -1.08
C ILE A 496 25.08 -13.58 -0.45
N PHE A 497 24.14 -14.11 0.33
CA PHE A 497 24.26 -15.42 0.94
C PHE A 497 24.02 -16.52 -0.10
N GLN A 498 24.85 -17.57 -0.05
CA GLN A 498 24.69 -18.77 -0.84
C GLN A 498 24.07 -19.85 0.03
N TYR A 499 23.05 -20.51 -0.50
CA TYR A 499 22.29 -21.51 0.25
C TYR A 499 22.61 -22.91 -0.26
N ALA A 500 22.59 -23.89 0.66
CA ALA A 500 22.69 -25.30 0.31
C ALA A 500 21.67 -25.64 -0.78
N ASN A 501 22.11 -26.38 -1.81
CA ASN A 501 21.30 -26.74 -2.98
C ASN A 501 20.70 -25.54 -3.75
N ASN A 502 21.23 -24.33 -3.57
CA ASN A 502 20.69 -23.09 -4.16
C ASN A 502 19.22 -22.83 -3.72
N ALA A 503 18.84 -23.29 -2.53
CA ALA A 503 17.49 -23.22 -1.99
C ALA A 503 17.41 -22.24 -0.80
N PRO A 504 16.99 -20.98 -0.99
CA PRO A 504 16.81 -20.02 0.11
C PRO A 504 15.63 -20.37 1.02
N VAL A 505 14.69 -21.18 0.53
CA VAL A 505 13.54 -21.69 1.28
C VAL A 505 13.50 -23.20 1.11
N VAL A 506 13.40 -23.92 2.22
CA VAL A 506 13.31 -25.38 2.28
C VAL A 506 11.98 -25.77 2.92
N TYR A 507 11.40 -26.90 2.50
CA TYR A 507 10.19 -27.44 3.10
C TYR A 507 10.54 -28.65 3.96
N ASP A 508 10.21 -28.58 5.24
CA ASP A 508 10.23 -29.73 6.13
C ASP A 508 8.90 -30.48 5.95
N SER A 509 8.96 -31.63 5.27
CA SER A 509 7.77 -32.47 5.01
C SER A 509 7.24 -33.19 6.24
N LEU A 510 8.06 -33.31 7.28
CA LEU A 510 7.70 -33.98 8.52
C LEU A 510 6.97 -33.02 9.47
N LEU A 511 7.46 -31.79 9.59
CA LEU A 511 6.82 -30.71 10.36
C LEU A 511 5.74 -29.97 9.56
N GLY A 512 5.75 -30.14 8.24
CA GLY A 512 4.79 -29.54 7.33
C GLY A 512 4.89 -28.02 7.24
N ARG A 513 6.10 -27.45 7.35
CA ARG A 513 6.37 -26.01 7.37
C ARG A 513 7.57 -25.62 6.48
N TYR A 514 7.63 -24.35 6.09
CA TYR A 514 8.78 -23.80 5.39
C TYR A 514 9.81 -23.28 6.38
N GLU A 515 11.08 -23.45 6.04
CA GLU A 515 12.22 -23.01 6.82
C GLU A 515 13.24 -22.27 5.93
N PRO A 516 14.00 -21.30 6.47
CA PRO A 516 15.11 -20.70 5.76
C PRO A 516 16.16 -21.73 5.35
N GLY A 517 16.69 -21.57 4.15
CA GLY A 517 17.79 -22.37 3.65
C GLY A 517 19.05 -22.22 4.50
N VAL A 518 19.84 -23.30 4.58
CA VAL A 518 21.13 -23.30 5.26
C VAL A 518 22.12 -22.49 4.43
N VAL A 519 22.70 -21.44 5.01
CA VAL A 519 23.77 -20.66 4.38
C VAL A 519 25.05 -21.50 4.38
N VAL A 520 25.64 -21.70 3.21
CA VAL A 520 26.90 -22.46 3.04
C VAL A 520 28.09 -21.57 2.71
N ASP A 521 27.83 -20.39 2.13
CA ASP A 521 28.86 -19.41 1.78
C ASP A 521 28.22 -18.01 1.65
N SER A 522 29.02 -16.97 1.45
CA SER A 522 28.55 -15.63 1.07
C SER A 522 29.55 -14.94 0.16
N THR A 523 29.04 -14.16 -0.80
CA THR A 523 29.86 -13.34 -1.69
C THR A 523 29.67 -11.86 -1.35
N ARG A 524 30.77 -11.17 -1.08
CA ARG A 524 30.80 -9.73 -0.84
C ARG A 524 31.11 -8.99 -2.14
N TYR A 525 30.23 -8.09 -2.52
CA TYR A 525 30.36 -7.20 -3.66
C TYR A 525 30.80 -5.81 -3.19
N GLY A 526 31.64 -5.15 -3.99
CA GLY A 526 32.07 -3.77 -3.80
C GLY A 526 31.15 -2.76 -4.48
N ALA A 527 31.46 -1.48 -4.27
CA ALA A 527 30.71 -0.39 -4.90
C ALA A 527 30.85 -0.42 -6.43
N GLY A 528 29.73 -0.55 -7.14
CA GLY A 528 29.68 -0.62 -8.60
C GLY A 528 29.75 -2.04 -9.17
N ASP A 529 30.03 -3.05 -8.36
CA ASP A 529 30.06 -4.43 -8.82
C ASP A 529 28.68 -4.89 -9.27
N LYS A 530 28.67 -5.73 -10.31
CA LYS A 530 27.44 -6.35 -10.83
C LYS A 530 27.10 -7.59 -10.01
N VAL A 531 25.99 -7.53 -9.28
CA VAL A 531 25.44 -8.67 -8.55
C VAL A 531 24.64 -9.57 -9.48
N LYS A 532 23.61 -9.00 -10.13
CA LYS A 532 22.74 -9.72 -11.05
C LYS A 532 22.19 -8.78 -12.10
N ALA A 533 22.12 -9.23 -13.35
CA ALA A 533 21.53 -8.49 -14.45
C ALA A 533 20.36 -9.26 -15.06
N TYR A 534 19.35 -8.52 -15.49
CA TYR A 534 18.16 -8.99 -16.18
C TYR A 534 17.87 -8.08 -17.38
N GLY A 535 17.28 -8.65 -18.42
CA GLY A 535 16.80 -7.91 -19.58
C GLY A 535 15.48 -8.49 -20.05
N ALA A 536 14.61 -7.64 -20.60
CA ALA A 536 13.32 -8.04 -21.11
C ALA A 536 12.88 -7.21 -22.31
N ILE A 537 12.09 -7.83 -23.18
CA ILE A 537 11.35 -7.14 -24.24
C ILE A 537 9.88 -7.10 -23.81
N GLU A 538 9.32 -5.90 -23.82
CA GLU A 538 7.95 -5.57 -23.45
C GLU A 538 7.19 -5.11 -24.71
N PRO A 539 6.77 -6.04 -25.60
CA PRO A 539 5.96 -5.71 -26.77
C PRO A 539 4.56 -5.26 -26.37
N ARG A 540 4.01 -4.30 -27.12
CA ARG A 540 2.69 -3.72 -26.89
C ARG A 540 2.02 -3.42 -28.23
N ALA A 541 0.73 -3.71 -28.31
CA ALA A 541 -0.06 -3.44 -29.50
C ALA A 541 -1.51 -3.13 -29.12
N SER A 542 -2.11 -2.21 -29.85
CA SER A 542 -3.51 -1.81 -29.74
C SER A 542 -4.05 -1.57 -31.14
N VAL A 543 -5.29 -2.01 -31.37
CA VAL A 543 -6.00 -1.78 -32.63
C VAL A 543 -7.38 -1.23 -32.33
N ARG A 544 -7.81 -0.28 -33.17
CA ARG A 544 -9.18 0.23 -33.21
C ARG A 544 -9.76 -0.01 -34.60
N PHE A 545 -10.97 -0.56 -34.63
CA PHE A 545 -11.82 -0.64 -35.81
C PHE A 545 -13.12 0.15 -35.61
N SER A 546 -13.38 1.16 -36.44
CA SER A 546 -14.61 1.95 -36.39
C SER A 546 -15.71 1.26 -37.18
N LEU A 547 -16.80 0.89 -36.49
CA LEU A 547 -18.03 0.35 -37.09
C LEU A 547 -18.93 1.46 -37.65
N SER A 548 -18.91 2.63 -37.00
CA SER A 548 -19.61 3.85 -37.42
C SER A 548 -18.88 5.07 -36.83
N GLU A 549 -19.34 6.28 -37.12
CA GLU A 549 -18.77 7.51 -36.53
C GLU A 549 -18.79 7.52 -35.00
N GLY A 550 -19.72 6.81 -34.36
CA GLY A 550 -19.86 6.77 -32.90
C GLY A 550 -19.56 5.42 -32.26
N THR A 551 -19.18 4.39 -33.02
CA THR A 551 -18.97 3.04 -32.49
C THR A 551 -17.65 2.47 -32.93
N SER A 552 -16.85 1.98 -31.99
CA SER A 552 -15.57 1.32 -32.27
C SER A 552 -15.40 0.02 -31.48
N VAL A 553 -14.71 -0.93 -32.11
CA VAL A 553 -14.20 -2.15 -31.49
C VAL A 553 -12.70 -1.97 -31.29
N LYS A 554 -12.20 -2.34 -30.12
CA LYS A 554 -10.81 -2.17 -29.72
C LYS A 554 -10.25 -3.48 -29.17
N ALA A 555 -8.99 -3.75 -29.46
CA ALA A 555 -8.25 -4.84 -28.83
C ALA A 555 -6.85 -4.37 -28.47
N SER A 556 -6.28 -4.91 -27.40
CA SER A 556 -4.92 -4.61 -26.98
C SER A 556 -4.21 -5.81 -26.38
N TYR A 557 -2.88 -5.80 -26.50
CA TYR A 557 -1.95 -6.71 -25.85
C TYR A 557 -0.79 -5.92 -25.25
N ALA A 558 -0.38 -6.27 -24.04
CA ALA A 558 0.79 -5.70 -23.41
C ALA A 558 1.52 -6.74 -22.57
N ARG A 559 2.85 -6.77 -22.71
CA ARG A 559 3.75 -7.40 -21.74
C ARG A 559 4.42 -6.34 -20.88
N THR A 560 4.44 -6.55 -19.57
CA THR A 560 5.06 -5.66 -18.58
C THR A 560 6.00 -6.45 -17.66
N VAL A 561 7.07 -5.79 -17.20
CA VAL A 561 8.06 -6.38 -16.30
C VAL A 561 8.30 -5.47 -15.10
N GLN A 562 8.45 -6.07 -13.92
CA GLN A 562 8.70 -5.39 -12.65
C GLN A 562 9.92 -6.00 -11.97
N TYR A 563 10.94 -5.17 -11.74
CA TYR A 563 12.22 -5.58 -11.16
C TYR A 563 12.32 -5.31 -9.65
N LEU A 564 11.34 -4.62 -9.06
CA LEU A 564 11.29 -4.31 -7.63
C LEU A 564 10.12 -5.03 -6.99
N HIS A 565 10.35 -5.66 -5.84
CA HIS A 565 9.36 -6.36 -5.04
C HIS A 565 9.04 -5.54 -3.79
N LEU A 566 7.79 -5.52 -3.35
CA LEU A 566 7.43 -4.95 -2.06
C LEU A 566 7.19 -6.08 -1.06
N ALA A 567 8.06 -6.16 -0.05
CA ALA A 567 7.90 -7.05 1.09
C ALA A 567 6.90 -6.42 2.07
N SER A 568 5.61 -6.73 1.93
CA SER A 568 4.55 -6.24 2.81
C SER A 568 3.73 -7.40 3.40
N LYS A 569 3.57 -7.39 4.73
CA LYS A 569 2.76 -8.37 5.47
C LYS A 569 1.25 -8.07 5.41
N THR A 570 0.88 -6.91 4.87
CA THR A 570 -0.48 -6.34 4.91
C THR A 570 -0.98 -6.05 3.49
N ASN A 571 -2.31 -6.04 3.30
CA ASN A 571 -2.90 -5.68 2.01
C ASN A 571 -3.05 -4.15 1.82
N SER A 572 -2.65 -3.36 2.81
CA SER A 572 -2.56 -1.90 2.77
C SER A 572 -1.10 -1.48 2.95
N PRO A 573 -0.62 -0.44 2.26
CA PRO A 573 0.71 0.11 2.47
C PRO A 573 0.92 0.48 3.94
N THR A 574 2.03 0.05 4.50
CA THR A 574 2.45 0.42 5.85
C THR A 574 3.84 1.05 5.82
N PRO A 575 4.18 1.87 6.83
CA PRO A 575 5.55 2.34 6.99
C PRO A 575 6.58 1.23 7.22
N LEU A 576 6.19 -0.05 7.37
CA LEU A 576 7.10 -1.17 7.60
C LEU A 576 7.38 -2.00 6.34
N ASP A 577 6.81 -1.62 5.20
CA ASP A 577 7.03 -2.34 3.94
C ASP A 577 8.45 -2.09 3.40
N VAL A 578 9.13 -3.16 2.97
CA VAL A 578 10.52 -3.08 2.48
C VAL A 578 10.57 -3.32 0.97
N TRP A 579 11.17 -2.40 0.22
CA TRP A 579 11.41 -2.59 -1.22
C TRP A 579 12.67 -3.43 -1.44
N GLU A 580 12.54 -4.54 -2.18
CA GLU A 580 13.63 -5.45 -2.51
C GLU A 580 13.87 -5.49 -4.03
N PRO A 581 15.08 -5.18 -4.52
CA PRO A 581 15.43 -5.32 -5.92
C PRO A 581 15.63 -6.79 -6.31
N ALA A 582 15.23 -7.15 -7.54
CA ALA A 582 15.46 -8.48 -8.10
C ALA A 582 16.95 -8.88 -8.00
N GLY A 583 17.20 -10.13 -7.64
CA GLY A 583 18.51 -10.66 -7.32
C GLY A 583 18.67 -12.10 -7.79
N PRO A 584 19.69 -12.84 -7.32
CA PRO A 584 19.90 -14.24 -7.71
C PRO A 584 18.72 -15.17 -7.39
N TYR A 585 18.00 -14.92 -6.29
CA TYR A 585 16.92 -15.78 -5.79
C TYR A 585 15.50 -15.24 -6.00
N LEU A 586 15.36 -13.91 -6.12
CA LEU A 586 14.09 -13.25 -6.44
C LEU A 586 14.17 -12.70 -7.85
N ARG A 587 13.53 -13.38 -8.80
CA ARG A 587 13.52 -13.01 -10.22
C ARG A 587 12.48 -11.92 -10.50
N PRO A 588 12.66 -11.09 -11.54
CA PRO A 588 11.69 -10.08 -11.92
C PRO A 588 10.31 -10.68 -12.21
N GLN A 589 9.26 -10.01 -11.76
CA GLN A 589 7.89 -10.41 -12.09
C GLN A 589 7.56 -9.97 -13.52
N ARG A 590 6.67 -10.70 -14.18
CA ARG A 590 6.18 -10.36 -15.53
C ARG A 590 4.68 -10.57 -15.63
N ALA A 591 4.00 -9.74 -16.42
CA ALA A 591 2.60 -9.96 -16.78
C ALA A 591 2.37 -9.82 -18.29
N ASP A 592 1.49 -10.67 -18.82
CA ASP A 592 0.93 -10.59 -20.17
C ASP A 592 -0.57 -10.34 -20.05
N GLN A 593 -1.05 -9.27 -20.68
CA GLN A 593 -2.46 -8.88 -20.65
C GLN A 593 -3.00 -8.72 -22.06
N VAL A 594 -4.18 -9.31 -22.31
CA VAL A 594 -4.98 -9.12 -23.51
C VAL A 594 -6.32 -8.51 -23.10
N ALA A 595 -6.80 -7.52 -23.85
CA ALA A 595 -8.13 -6.95 -23.66
C ALA A 595 -8.85 -6.78 -25.00
N PHE A 596 -10.17 -6.97 -24.99
CA PHE A 596 -11.07 -6.72 -26.12
C PHE A 596 -12.28 -5.92 -25.63
N GLY A 597 -12.72 -4.93 -26.39
CA GLY A 597 -13.84 -4.09 -25.96
C GLY A 597 -14.55 -3.37 -27.09
N VAL A 598 -15.76 -2.93 -26.79
CA VAL A 598 -16.61 -2.14 -27.68
C VAL A 598 -16.94 -0.84 -26.97
N GLN A 599 -16.84 0.28 -27.69
CA GLN A 599 -17.23 1.59 -27.22
C GLN A 599 -18.29 2.20 -28.14
N ARG A 600 -19.31 2.80 -27.55
CA ARG A 600 -20.36 3.55 -28.23
C ARG A 600 -20.49 4.92 -27.60
N ILE A 601 -20.31 5.95 -28.42
CA ILE A 601 -20.63 7.33 -28.12
C ILE A 601 -21.88 7.70 -28.90
N THR A 602 -22.92 8.15 -28.21
CA THR A 602 -24.19 8.50 -28.86
C THR A 602 -24.07 9.83 -29.62
N PRO A 603 -24.92 10.09 -30.63
CA PRO A 603 -25.02 11.41 -31.26
C PRO A 603 -25.16 12.53 -30.22
N GLY A 604 -24.52 13.68 -30.48
CA GLY A 604 -24.42 14.78 -29.51
C GLY A 604 -23.54 14.48 -28.28
N GLN A 605 -22.89 13.30 -28.24
CA GLN A 605 -22.01 12.84 -27.17
C GLN A 605 -22.62 12.84 -25.76
N ALA A 606 -23.94 12.69 -25.67
CA ALA A 606 -24.63 12.65 -24.39
C ALA A 606 -24.19 11.48 -23.50
N TRP A 607 -23.90 10.32 -24.12
CA TRP A 607 -23.49 9.08 -23.46
C TRP A 607 -22.22 8.48 -24.06
N ASP A 608 -21.38 7.97 -23.17
CA ASP A 608 -20.18 7.17 -23.43
C ASP A 608 -20.36 5.80 -22.77
N LEU A 609 -20.56 4.79 -23.59
CA LEU A 609 -20.84 3.42 -23.18
C LEU A 609 -19.67 2.54 -23.60
N SER A 610 -19.16 1.72 -22.69
CA SER A 610 -18.16 0.71 -23.05
C SER A 610 -18.37 -0.61 -22.32
N ALA A 611 -17.96 -1.68 -23.00
CA ALA A 611 -17.85 -3.02 -22.45
C ALA A 611 -16.47 -3.56 -22.83
N GLU A 612 -15.68 -4.00 -21.86
CA GLU A 612 -14.32 -4.49 -22.06
C GLU A 612 -14.09 -5.80 -21.31
N ALA A 613 -13.64 -6.83 -22.00
CA ALA A 613 -13.19 -8.08 -21.41
C ALA A 613 -11.66 -8.11 -21.37
N PHE A 614 -11.08 -8.66 -20.31
CA PHE A 614 -9.63 -8.79 -20.18
C PHE A 614 -9.21 -10.15 -19.62
N VAL A 615 -7.99 -10.55 -19.98
CA VAL A 615 -7.27 -11.68 -19.39
C VAL A 615 -5.83 -11.26 -19.12
N LYS A 616 -5.35 -11.51 -17.92
CA LYS A 616 -3.99 -11.23 -17.45
C LYS A 616 -3.38 -12.49 -16.86
N ARG A 617 -2.16 -12.83 -17.28
CA ARG A 617 -1.34 -13.89 -16.68
C ARG A 617 -0.08 -13.27 -16.12
N SER A 618 0.22 -13.57 -14.86
CA SER A 618 1.40 -13.08 -14.16
C SER A 618 2.32 -14.24 -13.80
N HIS A 619 3.61 -14.00 -13.90
CA HIS A 619 4.68 -14.95 -13.61
C HIS A 619 5.61 -14.38 -12.55
N ASP A 620 6.15 -15.25 -11.71
CA ASP A 620 7.10 -14.94 -10.64
C ASP A 620 6.53 -13.99 -9.58
N VAL A 621 5.20 -13.94 -9.42
CA VAL A 621 4.53 -13.19 -8.34
C VAL A 621 4.99 -13.70 -6.99
N VAL A 622 5.11 -12.83 -5.99
CA VAL A 622 5.64 -13.18 -4.66
C VAL A 622 4.53 -13.31 -3.63
N ASP A 623 4.66 -14.27 -2.71
CA ASP A 623 3.84 -14.38 -1.50
C ASP A 623 4.72 -14.97 -0.38
N PHE A 624 4.36 -14.66 0.87
CA PHE A 624 5.11 -15.07 2.04
C PHE A 624 4.76 -16.50 2.47
N VAL A 625 5.77 -17.19 2.99
CA VAL A 625 5.54 -18.40 3.80
C VAL A 625 4.93 -18.01 5.15
N ASP A 626 4.24 -18.95 5.78
CA ASP A 626 3.60 -18.72 7.08
C ASP A 626 4.65 -18.31 8.13
N GLY A 627 4.34 -17.29 8.94
CA GLY A 627 5.23 -16.81 10.01
C GLY A 627 6.47 -16.03 9.55
N ALA A 628 6.51 -15.56 8.30
CA ALA A 628 7.63 -14.74 7.79
C ALA A 628 7.90 -13.52 8.68
N ASP A 629 9.15 -13.20 8.99
CA ASP A 629 9.54 -11.97 9.68
C ASP A 629 10.41 -11.06 8.79
N VAL A 630 9.81 -9.95 8.36
CA VAL A 630 10.41 -8.99 7.42
C VAL A 630 11.25 -7.92 8.12
N ILE A 631 11.10 -7.77 9.44
CA ILE A 631 11.70 -6.66 10.18
C ILE A 631 13.19 -6.91 10.39
N LEU A 632 14.03 -5.96 9.96
CA LEU A 632 15.50 -6.02 10.06
C LEU A 632 16.12 -7.32 9.48
N ASN A 633 15.41 -7.97 8.55
CA ASN A 633 15.85 -9.22 7.97
C ASN A 633 16.79 -8.98 6.78
N GLU A 634 18.01 -9.48 6.89
CA GLU A 634 19.03 -9.35 5.84
C GLU A 634 18.80 -10.32 4.66
N LYS A 635 17.98 -11.36 4.86
CA LYS A 635 17.78 -12.53 4.00
C LYS A 635 16.30 -12.67 3.60
N LEU A 636 15.69 -11.60 3.07
CA LEU A 636 14.27 -11.57 2.70
C LEU A 636 13.87 -12.69 1.71
N GLU A 637 14.80 -13.15 0.87
CA GLU A 637 14.60 -14.26 -0.05
C GLU A 637 14.23 -15.58 0.64
N THR A 638 14.52 -15.72 1.94
CA THR A 638 14.20 -16.92 2.74
C THR A 638 12.76 -16.95 3.24
N LEU A 639 12.00 -15.89 2.98
CA LEU A 639 10.63 -15.71 3.48
C LEU A 639 9.57 -15.78 2.39
N MET A 640 9.96 -15.81 1.12
CA MET A 640 9.08 -15.63 -0.02
C MET A 640 9.19 -16.79 -1.00
N LEU A 641 8.06 -17.12 -1.63
CA LEU A 641 7.99 -18.04 -2.77
C LEU A 641 7.55 -17.27 -4.02
N GLN A 642 8.03 -17.70 -5.19
CA GLN A 642 7.63 -17.14 -6.49
C GLN A 642 6.68 -18.07 -7.24
N GLY A 643 5.51 -17.56 -7.63
CA GLY A 643 4.42 -18.35 -8.20
C GLY A 643 3.82 -17.78 -9.48
N GLU A 644 2.60 -18.20 -9.78
CA GLU A 644 1.81 -17.79 -10.94
C GLU A 644 0.56 -17.04 -10.48
N GLY A 645 0.16 -16.03 -11.24
CA GLY A 645 -1.08 -15.29 -11.05
C GLY A 645 -1.93 -15.29 -12.31
N ARG A 646 -3.26 -15.22 -12.15
CA ARG A 646 -4.19 -15.01 -13.26
C ARG A 646 -5.33 -14.11 -12.84
N ALA A 647 -5.73 -13.19 -13.73
CA ALA A 647 -6.92 -12.38 -13.55
C ALA A 647 -7.70 -12.28 -14.87
N TYR A 648 -9.02 -12.30 -14.80
CA TYR A 648 -9.88 -12.15 -15.96
C TYR A 648 -11.22 -11.55 -15.55
N GLY A 649 -11.88 -10.85 -16.46
CA GLY A 649 -13.15 -10.21 -16.14
C GLY A 649 -13.78 -9.42 -17.28
N LEU A 650 -14.95 -8.88 -16.98
CA LEU A 650 -15.75 -7.99 -17.80
C LEU A 650 -15.95 -6.67 -17.05
N GLU A 651 -15.63 -5.56 -17.71
CA GLU A 651 -15.79 -4.19 -17.26
C GLU A 651 -16.87 -3.52 -18.11
N LEU A 652 -17.93 -3.01 -17.47
CA LEU A 652 -19.00 -2.24 -18.09
C LEU A 652 -18.96 -0.80 -17.59
N PHE A 653 -19.15 0.15 -18.50
CA PHE A 653 -19.14 1.56 -18.18
C PHE A 653 -20.23 2.29 -18.96
N ALA A 654 -20.97 3.14 -18.27
CA ALA A 654 -21.94 4.04 -18.88
C ALA A 654 -21.82 5.42 -18.23
N ARG A 655 -21.34 6.40 -18.98
CA ARG A 655 -21.14 7.77 -18.51
C ARG A 655 -22.04 8.74 -19.26
N ARG A 656 -22.78 9.55 -18.52
CA ARG A 656 -23.59 10.66 -19.04
C ARG A 656 -22.87 11.98 -18.78
N GLN A 657 -22.53 12.70 -19.84
CA GLN A 657 -21.77 13.95 -19.73
C GLN A 657 -22.63 15.20 -19.91
N VAL A 658 -23.71 15.10 -20.68
CA VAL A 658 -24.55 16.23 -21.05
C VAL A 658 -25.93 16.13 -20.38
N GLY A 659 -26.42 17.29 -19.92
CA GLY A 659 -27.75 17.47 -19.35
C GLY A 659 -27.74 17.88 -17.88
N ARG A 660 -28.94 17.99 -17.28
CA ARG A 660 -29.12 18.43 -15.88
C ARG A 660 -28.61 17.45 -14.84
N THR A 661 -28.35 16.20 -15.21
CA THR A 661 -27.78 15.19 -14.32
C THR A 661 -26.71 14.45 -15.09
N THR A 662 -25.50 14.52 -14.58
CA THR A 662 -24.30 13.91 -15.14
C THR A 662 -23.76 12.88 -14.16
N GLY A 663 -22.85 12.02 -14.62
CA GLY A 663 -22.30 10.97 -13.79
C GLY A 663 -22.03 9.69 -14.57
N TRP A 664 -21.76 8.61 -13.87
CA TRP A 664 -21.46 7.33 -14.49
C TRP A 664 -21.89 6.15 -13.64
N VAL A 665 -22.08 5.02 -14.32
CA VAL A 665 -22.21 3.69 -13.73
C VAL A 665 -21.04 2.87 -14.22
N SER A 666 -20.30 2.27 -13.29
CA SER A 666 -19.23 1.32 -13.58
C SER A 666 -19.55 -0.01 -12.90
N TYR A 667 -19.33 -1.10 -13.61
CA TYR A 667 -19.50 -2.44 -13.06
C TYR A 667 -18.37 -3.35 -13.53
N THR A 668 -17.76 -4.06 -12.60
CA THR A 668 -16.70 -5.02 -12.87
C THR A 668 -17.12 -6.39 -12.34
N LEU A 669 -17.15 -7.37 -13.23
CA LEU A 669 -17.24 -8.79 -12.90
C LEU A 669 -15.87 -9.41 -13.15
N SER A 670 -15.12 -9.77 -12.11
CA SER A 670 -13.75 -10.28 -12.29
C SER A 670 -13.40 -11.42 -11.36
N ARG A 671 -12.31 -12.12 -11.67
CA ARG A 671 -11.70 -13.10 -10.76
C ARG A 671 -10.19 -12.96 -10.82
N ALA A 672 -9.54 -12.95 -9.67
CA ALA A 672 -8.10 -12.89 -9.49
C ALA A 672 -7.63 -14.04 -8.59
N GLU A 673 -6.70 -14.85 -9.09
CA GLU A 673 -6.22 -16.05 -8.42
C GLU A 673 -4.70 -16.13 -8.50
N GLN A 674 -4.11 -16.78 -7.51
CA GLN A 674 -2.67 -17.04 -7.47
C GLN A 674 -2.39 -18.48 -7.04
N ARG A 675 -1.23 -18.99 -7.43
CA ARG A 675 -0.77 -20.34 -7.15
C ARG A 675 0.74 -20.37 -6.98
N PHE A 676 1.19 -20.99 -5.90
CA PHE A 676 2.60 -21.23 -5.61
C PHE A 676 2.75 -22.73 -5.47
N GLY A 677 3.18 -23.42 -6.53
CA GLY A 677 3.33 -24.88 -6.55
C GLY A 677 4.76 -25.32 -6.23
N SER A 678 5.07 -26.60 -6.45
CA SER A 678 6.40 -27.17 -6.19
C SER A 678 7.54 -26.46 -6.92
N ARG A 679 7.29 -25.92 -8.12
CA ARG A 679 8.27 -25.10 -8.88
C ARG A 679 8.66 -23.78 -8.19
N ALA A 680 7.89 -23.33 -7.21
CA ALA A 680 8.17 -22.13 -6.44
C ALA A 680 9.30 -22.33 -5.41
N VAL A 681 9.66 -23.59 -5.12
CA VAL A 681 10.68 -23.97 -4.16
C VAL A 681 11.91 -24.46 -4.92
N ALA A 682 13.03 -23.78 -4.78
CA ALA A 682 14.27 -24.08 -5.49
C ALA A 682 15.03 -25.30 -4.92
N SER A 683 14.33 -26.36 -4.52
CA SER A 683 14.96 -27.59 -3.99
C SER A 683 14.71 -28.79 -4.92
N SER A 684 15.79 -29.46 -5.31
CA SER A 684 15.79 -30.70 -6.09
C SER A 684 15.50 -31.96 -5.27
N SER A 685 15.32 -31.87 -3.94
CA SER A 685 15.27 -33.07 -3.07
C SER A 685 13.96 -33.31 -2.31
N THR A 686 13.01 -32.37 -2.28
CA THR A 686 11.70 -32.57 -1.63
C THR A 686 10.59 -31.93 -2.45
N SER A 687 9.54 -32.70 -2.76
CA SER A 687 8.33 -32.21 -3.41
C SER A 687 7.56 -31.31 -2.44
N ALA A 688 8.01 -30.07 -2.29
CA ALA A 688 7.30 -29.09 -1.48
C ALA A 688 5.91 -28.83 -2.09
N PRO A 689 4.85 -28.82 -1.28
CA PRO A 689 3.49 -28.68 -1.79
C PRO A 689 3.22 -27.28 -2.33
N GLY A 690 4.03 -26.28 -1.97
CA GLY A 690 3.75 -24.88 -2.26
C GLY A 690 2.78 -24.25 -1.25
N ILE A 691 2.29 -23.04 -1.50
CA ILE A 691 1.27 -22.39 -0.66
C ILE A 691 -0.10 -22.98 -1.02
N ASN A 692 -0.95 -23.20 -0.01
CA ASN A 692 -2.27 -23.81 -0.18
C ASN A 692 -2.24 -25.16 -0.93
N GLY A 693 -1.21 -25.97 -0.69
CA GLY A 693 -1.03 -27.26 -1.36
C GLY A 693 -0.75 -27.15 -2.86
N GLY A 694 -0.31 -25.98 -3.34
CA GLY A 694 0.00 -25.75 -4.75
C GLY A 694 -1.25 -25.61 -5.61
N LYS A 695 -2.43 -25.45 -4.99
CA LYS A 695 -3.70 -25.21 -5.67
C LYS A 695 -3.91 -23.72 -5.90
N TRP A 696 -4.71 -23.38 -6.91
CA TRP A 696 -5.16 -22.00 -7.11
C TRP A 696 -6.04 -21.56 -5.94
N TYR A 697 -5.79 -20.37 -5.41
CA TYR A 697 -6.64 -19.70 -4.42
C TYR A 697 -6.91 -18.25 -4.83
N ALA A 698 -7.97 -17.67 -4.30
CA ALA A 698 -8.30 -16.27 -4.55
C ALA A 698 -7.17 -15.37 -4.07
N SER A 699 -6.71 -14.45 -4.92
CA SER A 699 -5.74 -13.42 -4.52
C SER A 699 -6.37 -12.52 -3.46
N PRO A 700 -5.62 -11.94 -2.50
CA PRO A 700 -6.17 -10.97 -1.54
C PRO A 700 -6.86 -9.75 -2.18
N TYR A 701 -6.61 -9.52 -3.47
CA TYR A 701 -7.16 -8.43 -4.26
C TYR A 701 -8.37 -8.84 -5.13
N ASP A 702 -8.90 -10.05 -4.96
CA ASP A 702 -10.04 -10.55 -5.71
C ASP A 702 -11.37 -9.94 -5.24
N LYS A 703 -12.03 -9.20 -6.13
CA LYS A 703 -13.41 -8.75 -5.96
C LYS A 703 -14.25 -9.20 -7.15
N THR A 704 -15.18 -10.12 -6.88
CA THR A 704 -16.01 -10.73 -7.92
C THR A 704 -16.98 -9.75 -8.52
N HIS A 705 -17.69 -8.99 -7.69
CA HIS A 705 -18.61 -7.95 -8.13
C HIS A 705 -18.18 -6.61 -7.54
N ASP A 706 -18.04 -5.60 -8.38
CA ASP A 706 -17.75 -4.22 -7.97
C ASP A 706 -18.59 -3.26 -8.82
N LEU A 707 -19.53 -2.57 -8.19
CA LEU A 707 -20.47 -1.62 -8.81
C LEU A 707 -20.24 -0.25 -8.17
N SER A 708 -20.03 0.77 -9.00
CA SER A 708 -20.10 2.17 -8.58
C SER A 708 -21.10 2.95 -9.41
N VAL A 709 -21.92 3.76 -8.76
CA VAL A 709 -22.89 4.67 -9.37
C VAL A 709 -22.60 6.06 -8.85
N VAL A 710 -22.26 6.99 -9.74
CA VAL A 710 -22.00 8.39 -9.42
C VAL A 710 -23.03 9.25 -10.13
N ALA A 711 -23.67 10.15 -9.41
CA ALA A 711 -24.64 11.09 -9.94
C ALA A 711 -24.37 12.50 -9.41
N MET A 712 -24.38 13.48 -10.30
CA MET A 712 -24.14 14.90 -10.00
C MET A 712 -25.27 15.72 -10.60
N ARG A 713 -25.85 16.64 -9.82
CA ARG A 713 -26.99 17.44 -10.25
C ARG A 713 -26.96 18.84 -9.64
N PRO A 714 -26.93 19.92 -10.45
CA PRO A 714 -27.27 21.26 -9.98
C PRO A 714 -28.76 21.31 -9.58
N LEU A 715 -29.03 21.55 -8.30
CA LEU A 715 -30.38 21.71 -7.76
C LEU A 715 -30.90 23.14 -8.01
N SER A 716 -30.02 24.15 -7.94
CA SER A 716 -30.32 25.55 -8.27
C SER A 716 -29.04 26.30 -8.68
N ARG A 717 -29.14 27.59 -9.05
CA ARG A 717 -27.95 28.44 -9.34
C ARG A 717 -26.93 28.50 -8.19
N LYS A 718 -27.35 28.23 -6.95
CA LYS A 718 -26.50 28.27 -5.75
C LYS A 718 -26.24 26.90 -5.16
N TRP A 719 -26.92 25.84 -5.59
CA TRP A 719 -26.85 24.53 -4.94
C TRP A 719 -26.55 23.42 -5.93
N ASN A 720 -25.54 22.63 -5.62
CA ASN A 720 -25.19 21.39 -6.31
C ASN A 720 -25.36 20.21 -5.35
N ALA A 721 -25.78 19.07 -5.87
CA ALA A 721 -25.83 17.81 -5.14
C ALA A 721 -25.02 16.74 -5.89
N GLY A 722 -24.34 15.88 -5.14
CA GLY A 722 -23.66 14.69 -5.62
C GLY A 722 -24.05 13.48 -4.80
N ALA A 723 -24.10 12.31 -5.42
CA ALA A 723 -24.32 11.02 -4.78
C ALA A 723 -23.38 9.97 -5.38
N THR A 724 -22.80 9.13 -4.53
CA THR A 724 -22.01 7.96 -4.91
C THR A 724 -22.57 6.75 -4.17
N PHE A 725 -22.96 5.72 -4.91
CA PHE A 725 -23.32 4.42 -4.36
C PHE A 725 -22.29 3.40 -4.82
N THR A 726 -21.76 2.62 -3.89
CA THR A 726 -20.86 1.50 -4.19
C THR A 726 -21.44 0.21 -3.64
N PHE A 727 -21.27 -0.88 -4.36
CA PHE A 727 -21.55 -2.24 -3.89
C PHE A 727 -20.36 -3.11 -4.30
N ALA A 728 -19.81 -3.86 -3.34
CA ALA A 728 -18.73 -4.78 -3.62
C ALA A 728 -18.89 -6.10 -2.85
N THR A 729 -18.50 -7.20 -3.49
CA THR A 729 -18.25 -8.45 -2.79
C THR A 729 -17.13 -8.28 -1.78
N GLY A 730 -17.23 -8.93 -0.62
CA GLY A 730 -16.18 -8.87 0.38
C GLY A 730 -14.87 -9.47 -0.10
N LEU A 731 -13.80 -9.16 0.62
CA LEU A 731 -12.48 -9.70 0.32
C LEU A 731 -12.42 -11.21 0.63
N PRO A 732 -11.60 -11.98 -0.10
CA PRO A 732 -11.27 -13.33 0.30
C PRO A 732 -10.64 -13.33 1.69
N ALA A 733 -11.00 -14.32 2.48
CA ALA A 733 -10.55 -14.48 3.85
C ALA A 733 -10.25 -15.96 4.14
N THR A 734 -9.31 -16.19 5.04
CA THR A 734 -9.05 -17.52 5.60
C THR A 734 -9.72 -17.58 6.96
N TYR A 735 -10.77 -18.39 7.08
CA TYR A 735 -11.43 -18.59 8.37
C TYR A 735 -10.80 -19.74 9.16
N PRO A 736 -10.81 -19.64 10.50
CA PRO A 736 -10.37 -20.72 11.36
C PRO A 736 -11.40 -21.86 11.35
N GLU A 737 -10.92 -23.10 11.29
CA GLU A 737 -11.78 -24.30 11.30
C GLU A 737 -11.81 -24.97 12.69
N SER A 738 -10.73 -24.84 13.44
CA SER A 738 -10.65 -25.33 14.81
C SER A 738 -9.82 -24.40 15.69
N ARG A 739 -9.91 -24.59 17.00
CA ARG A 739 -9.09 -23.91 17.99
C ARG A 739 -8.34 -24.91 18.86
N TYR A 740 -7.27 -24.44 19.47
CA TYR A 740 -6.52 -25.17 20.49
C TYR A 740 -5.93 -24.19 21.51
N VAL A 741 -5.40 -24.71 22.60
CA VAL A 741 -4.75 -23.90 23.64
C VAL A 741 -3.32 -24.36 23.83
N VAL A 742 -2.39 -23.41 23.82
CA VAL A 742 -0.99 -23.61 24.21
C VAL A 742 -0.59 -22.49 25.13
N ASP A 743 0.00 -22.82 26.28
CA ASP A 743 0.49 -21.87 27.26
C ASP A 743 -0.57 -20.85 27.74
N GLY A 744 -1.85 -21.26 27.77
CA GLY A 744 -2.99 -20.43 28.17
C GLY A 744 -3.55 -19.51 27.07
N LEU A 745 -2.97 -19.55 25.87
CA LEU A 745 -3.40 -18.75 24.71
C LEU A 745 -4.30 -19.58 23.80
N ILE A 746 -5.44 -19.02 23.41
CA ILE A 746 -6.33 -19.64 22.41
C ILE A 746 -5.77 -19.33 21.02
N LEU A 747 -5.45 -20.39 20.28
CA LEU A 747 -4.90 -20.35 18.94
C LEU A 747 -5.90 -20.93 17.95
N ALA A 748 -5.82 -20.41 16.73
CA ALA A 748 -6.65 -20.81 15.62
C ALA A 748 -5.85 -21.71 14.66
N GLU A 749 -6.47 -22.83 14.26
CA GLU A 749 -6.04 -23.60 13.11
C GLU A 749 -6.92 -23.21 11.92
N TYR A 750 -6.27 -22.67 10.89
CA TYR A 750 -6.90 -22.14 9.70
C TYR A 750 -7.07 -23.20 8.61
N GLY A 751 -8.18 -23.08 7.88
CA GLY A 751 -8.44 -23.87 6.69
C GLY A 751 -7.62 -23.40 5.47
N PRO A 752 -7.99 -23.84 4.26
CA PRO A 752 -7.32 -23.43 3.02
C PRO A 752 -7.31 -21.90 2.82
N ARG A 753 -6.18 -21.37 2.36
CA ARG A 753 -5.93 -19.93 2.24
C ARG A 753 -6.96 -19.26 1.32
N ASN A 754 -7.59 -18.18 1.79
CA ASN A 754 -8.59 -17.39 1.06
C ASN A 754 -9.77 -18.21 0.51
N ALA A 755 -10.14 -19.32 1.16
CA ALA A 755 -11.26 -20.16 0.74
C ALA A 755 -12.64 -19.57 1.07
N ALA A 756 -12.71 -18.68 2.06
CA ALA A 756 -13.92 -17.97 2.43
C ALA A 756 -13.90 -16.51 1.96
N ARG A 757 -14.96 -15.76 2.23
CA ARG A 757 -15.09 -14.36 1.85
C ARG A 757 -15.84 -13.57 2.92
N LEU A 758 -15.38 -12.35 3.19
CA LEU A 758 -16.14 -11.40 4.00
C LEU A 758 -17.51 -11.11 3.37
N PRO A 759 -18.52 -10.67 4.15
CA PRO A 759 -19.80 -10.27 3.59
C PRO A 759 -19.66 -9.17 2.54
N ALA A 760 -20.52 -9.19 1.53
CA ALA A 760 -20.65 -8.07 0.63
C ALA A 760 -21.11 -6.81 1.39
N TYR A 761 -20.75 -5.64 0.89
CA TYR A 761 -21.14 -4.37 1.49
C TYR A 761 -21.62 -3.39 0.43
N HIS A 762 -22.32 -2.37 0.88
CA HIS A 762 -22.61 -1.19 0.08
C HIS A 762 -22.36 0.09 0.88
N ARG A 763 -22.02 1.15 0.17
CA ARG A 763 -21.81 2.49 0.73
C ARG A 763 -22.55 3.52 -0.08
N LEU A 764 -23.21 4.45 0.61
CA LEU A 764 -23.84 5.63 0.02
C LEU A 764 -23.17 6.89 0.57
N ASP A 765 -22.57 7.67 -0.32
CA ASP A 765 -21.99 8.99 -0.03
C ASP A 765 -22.85 10.07 -0.69
N LEU A 766 -23.23 11.09 0.07
CA LEU A 766 -24.02 12.22 -0.40
C LEU A 766 -23.28 13.52 -0.11
N ALA A 767 -23.30 14.46 -1.06
CA ALA A 767 -22.70 15.79 -0.88
C ALA A 767 -23.62 16.89 -1.42
N PHE A 768 -23.67 18.01 -0.69
CA PHE A 768 -24.39 19.21 -1.08
C PHE A 768 -23.45 20.41 -1.00
N THR A 769 -23.29 21.12 -2.11
CA THR A 769 -22.40 22.28 -2.21
C THR A 769 -23.21 23.54 -2.48
N ARG A 770 -23.05 24.55 -1.62
CA ARG A 770 -23.66 25.87 -1.77
C ARG A 770 -22.62 26.89 -2.23
N LYS A 771 -22.85 27.51 -3.38
CA LYS A 771 -22.07 28.65 -3.88
C LYS A 771 -22.54 29.95 -3.21
N THR A 772 -21.59 30.74 -2.71
CA THR A 772 -21.81 32.05 -2.09
C THR A 772 -21.01 33.13 -2.82
N LYS A 773 -21.24 34.41 -2.51
CA LYS A 773 -20.46 35.52 -3.08
C LYS A 773 -18.98 35.48 -2.69
N ARG A 774 -18.63 34.83 -1.57
CA ARG A 774 -17.26 34.81 -0.99
C ARG A 774 -16.56 33.45 -1.12
N GLY A 775 -17.17 32.47 -1.78
CA GLY A 775 -16.63 31.11 -1.89
C GLY A 775 -17.71 30.02 -1.90
N GLU A 776 -17.32 28.78 -1.63
CA GLU A 776 -18.20 27.61 -1.61
C GLU A 776 -18.26 26.99 -0.20
N LEU A 777 -19.44 26.50 0.19
CA LEU A 777 -19.65 25.73 1.42
C LEU A 777 -20.14 24.33 1.02
N GLN A 778 -19.46 23.28 1.47
CA GLN A 778 -19.84 21.89 1.19
C GLN A 778 -20.24 21.17 2.49
N LEU A 779 -21.33 20.42 2.44
CA LEU A 779 -21.78 19.49 3.48
C LEU A 779 -21.82 18.08 2.88
N GLY A 780 -21.29 17.08 3.57
CA GLY A 780 -21.27 15.69 3.12
C GLY A 780 -21.71 14.72 4.21
N SER A 781 -22.28 13.58 3.81
CA SER A 781 -22.62 12.46 4.69
C SER A 781 -22.27 11.15 3.99
N SER A 782 -21.72 10.19 4.73
CA SER A 782 -21.32 8.87 4.25
C SER A 782 -21.96 7.81 5.14
N THR A 783 -22.64 6.84 4.54
CA THR A 783 -23.24 5.69 5.25
C THR A 783 -22.72 4.39 4.65
N LEU A 784 -22.10 3.55 5.48
CA LEU A 784 -21.62 2.21 5.12
C LEU A 784 -22.54 1.17 5.73
N THR A 785 -22.97 0.17 4.97
CA THR A 785 -23.82 -0.93 5.46
C THR A 785 -23.30 -2.27 4.95
N THR A 786 -23.07 -3.21 5.88
CA THR A 786 -22.66 -4.58 5.56
C THR A 786 -23.89 -5.45 5.32
N VAL A 787 -23.84 -6.29 4.29
CA VAL A 787 -24.92 -7.21 3.91
C VAL A 787 -24.46 -8.63 4.19
N SER A 788 -24.90 -9.18 5.34
CA SER A 788 -24.73 -10.61 5.62
C SER A 788 -25.70 -11.42 4.76
N THR A 789 -25.18 -12.14 3.77
CA THR A 789 -25.92 -13.20 3.07
C THR A 789 -25.61 -14.51 3.78
N ARG A 790 -26.65 -15.22 4.27
CA ARG A 790 -26.48 -16.57 4.84
C ARG A 790 -25.95 -17.50 3.73
N SER A 791 -24.74 -18.03 3.91
CA SER A 791 -24.24 -19.08 3.02
C SER A 791 -25.05 -20.37 3.27
N ARG A 792 -25.54 -21.00 2.20
CA ARG A 792 -26.12 -22.35 2.26
C ARG A 792 -24.97 -23.34 2.18
N SER A 793 -24.68 -24.04 3.28
CA SER A 793 -23.88 -25.27 3.24
C SER A 793 -24.70 -26.42 2.61
N PRO A 794 -24.10 -27.35 1.85
CA PRO A 794 -24.76 -28.57 1.40
C PRO A 794 -25.16 -29.45 2.59
N SER A 795 -26.30 -30.11 2.46
CA SER A 795 -27.01 -30.86 3.50
C SER A 795 -26.16 -31.82 4.33
N GLY A 796 -26.16 -31.61 5.65
CA GLY A 796 -25.82 -32.60 6.67
C GLY A 796 -26.67 -32.34 7.91
N SER A 797 -27.50 -33.31 8.29
CA SER A 797 -28.52 -33.21 9.34
C SER A 797 -27.95 -32.78 10.70
N ARG A 798 -28.35 -31.60 11.23
CA ARG A 798 -28.22 -31.31 12.67
C ARG A 798 -29.40 -30.55 13.25
N ARG A 799 -29.81 -31.03 14.44
CA ARG A 799 -30.84 -30.51 15.34
C ARG A 799 -30.66 -29.00 15.60
N ARG A 800 -31.76 -28.26 15.47
CA ARG A 800 -31.85 -26.83 15.83
C ARG A 800 -31.87 -26.67 17.34
N THR A 801 -30.78 -26.20 17.93
CA THR A 801 -30.82 -25.46 19.20
C THR A 801 -30.94 -23.96 18.88
N ARG A 802 -32.06 -23.35 19.28
CA ARG A 802 -32.29 -21.90 19.12
C ARG A 802 -31.36 -21.13 20.07
N SER A 803 -30.39 -20.40 19.51
CA SER A 803 -29.67 -19.32 20.21
C SER A 803 -30.57 -18.06 20.31
N PRO A 804 -30.52 -17.27 21.40
CA PRO A 804 -31.34 -16.06 21.54
C PRO A 804 -30.90 -14.99 20.56
N ARG A 805 -31.85 -14.35 19.86
CA ARG A 805 -31.60 -13.18 19.01
C ARG A 805 -30.96 -12.05 19.84
N LYS A 806 -29.65 -11.78 19.64
CA LYS A 806 -28.99 -10.58 20.15
C LYS A 806 -29.61 -9.34 19.49
N ARG A 807 -30.15 -8.40 20.28
CA ARG A 807 -30.70 -7.12 19.81
C ARG A 807 -29.57 -6.19 19.35
N CYS A 808 -29.81 -5.41 18.30
CA CYS A 808 -28.92 -4.32 17.89
C CYS A 808 -28.75 -3.32 19.05
N SER A 809 -27.51 -3.01 19.41
CA SER A 809 -27.15 -2.02 20.41
C SER A 809 -26.63 -0.79 19.68
N CYS A 810 -27.45 0.25 19.55
CA CYS A 810 -26.97 1.57 19.13
C CYS A 810 -26.56 2.32 20.41
N ARG A 811 -25.26 2.48 20.68
CA ARG A 811 -24.75 3.30 21.80
C ARG A 811 -24.27 4.64 21.26
N SER A 812 -24.76 5.74 21.83
CA SER A 812 -24.09 7.03 21.70
C SER A 812 -22.80 7.00 22.51
N SER A 813 -21.69 7.47 21.94
CA SER A 813 -20.40 7.64 22.63
C SER A 813 -20.48 8.79 23.64
N ALA A 814 -21.17 8.58 24.76
CA ALA A 814 -21.10 9.42 25.95
C ALA A 814 -21.59 8.66 27.19
N SER A 815 -20.73 8.59 28.20
CA SER A 815 -20.96 8.23 29.62
C SER A 815 -20.92 6.75 30.05
N CYS A 816 -19.95 6.47 30.93
CA CYS A 816 -20.06 5.49 31.99
C CYS A 816 -19.98 6.25 33.34
N ARG A 817 -21.06 6.10 34.13
CA ARG A 817 -21.26 6.37 35.58
C ARG A 817 -20.99 7.77 36.17
N ALA A 818 -22.06 8.37 36.71
CA ALA A 818 -22.28 8.54 38.16
C ALA A 818 -23.76 8.88 38.44
N SER A 819 -24.32 8.33 39.51
CA SER A 819 -25.71 8.52 39.97
C SER A 819 -25.98 9.98 40.41
N PRO A 820 -27.19 10.55 40.21
CA PRO A 820 -27.52 11.87 40.74
C PRO A 820 -28.31 11.76 42.07
N THR A 821 -27.88 12.50 43.08
CA THR A 821 -28.74 12.97 44.17
C THR A 821 -29.50 14.23 43.70
N PRO A 822 -30.76 14.46 44.15
CA PRO A 822 -31.51 15.63 43.73
C PRO A 822 -31.21 16.82 44.65
N VAL A 823 -30.78 17.94 44.07
CA VAL A 823 -30.83 19.25 44.74
C VAL A 823 -31.78 20.16 43.97
N THR A 824 -32.64 20.77 44.75
CA THR A 824 -33.78 21.62 44.44
C THR A 824 -33.44 22.90 43.67
N SER A 825 -34.43 23.34 42.90
CA SER A 825 -34.44 24.55 42.07
C SER A 825 -34.31 25.86 42.83
N SER A 826 -33.69 26.85 42.19
CA SER A 826 -34.17 28.23 42.20
C SER A 826 -34.08 28.82 40.79
N ARG A 827 -35.13 29.55 40.40
CA ARG A 827 -35.34 30.22 39.11
C ARG A 827 -34.61 31.57 39.12
N GLU A 828 -34.12 32.01 37.96
CA GLU A 828 -34.33 33.37 37.43
C GLU A 828 -34.05 33.44 35.89
N PRO A 829 -34.58 34.45 35.16
CA PRO A 829 -35.06 34.25 33.79
C PRO A 829 -34.26 34.95 32.67
N SER A 830 -34.55 34.46 31.46
CA SER A 830 -34.54 35.18 30.18
C SER A 830 -33.22 35.38 29.42
N MET A 831 -33.04 34.53 28.41
CA MET A 831 -32.61 34.98 27.07
C MET A 831 -33.21 34.01 26.03
N ARG A 832 -34.44 34.29 25.59
CA ARG A 832 -35.12 33.54 24.52
C ARG A 832 -34.71 34.09 23.16
N GLN A 833 -33.58 33.65 22.63
CA GLN A 833 -33.35 33.56 21.19
C GLN A 833 -32.19 32.58 20.94
N ASN A 834 -32.36 31.68 19.96
CA ASN A 834 -31.41 30.64 19.49
C ASN A 834 -31.50 29.20 20.03
N HIS A 835 -32.39 28.86 20.97
CA HIS A 835 -32.49 27.47 21.44
C HIS A 835 -33.01 26.48 20.39
N ARG A 836 -33.97 26.87 19.52
CA ARG A 836 -34.49 25.95 18.49
C ARG A 836 -33.45 25.60 17.44
N VAL A 837 -32.61 26.54 16.99
CA VAL A 837 -31.56 26.27 16.00
C VAL A 837 -30.43 25.40 16.58
N ARG A 838 -30.04 25.64 17.85
CA ARG A 838 -29.05 24.79 18.54
C ARG A 838 -29.57 23.39 18.80
N LEU A 839 -30.85 23.24 19.22
CA LEU A 839 -31.45 21.94 19.47
C LEU A 839 -31.59 21.14 18.17
N THR A 840 -32.05 21.75 17.06
CA THR A 840 -32.14 21.07 15.77
C THR A 840 -30.77 20.74 15.19
N ALA A 841 -29.75 21.60 15.39
CA ALA A 841 -28.38 21.30 15.00
C ALA A 841 -27.77 20.16 15.85
N LEU A 842 -28.03 20.12 17.16
CA LEU A 842 -27.63 19.02 18.04
C LEU A 842 -28.37 17.71 17.73
N LEU A 843 -29.65 17.77 17.33
CA LEU A 843 -30.44 16.61 16.93
C LEU A 843 -30.01 16.08 15.56
N LEU A 844 -29.69 16.96 14.60
CA LEU A 844 -29.10 16.57 13.32
C LEU A 844 -27.70 16.00 13.50
N LEU A 845 -26.90 16.58 14.42
CA LEU A 845 -25.57 16.07 14.77
C LEU A 845 -25.67 14.71 15.47
N SER A 846 -26.66 14.49 16.35
CA SER A 846 -26.86 13.20 17.02
C SER A 846 -27.38 12.13 16.06
N LEU A 847 -28.23 12.48 15.08
CA LEU A 847 -28.65 11.58 13.99
C LEU A 847 -27.47 11.18 13.09
N VAL A 848 -26.56 12.12 12.79
CA VAL A 848 -25.34 11.86 11.99
C VAL A 848 -24.31 10.99 12.75
N LEU A 849 -24.39 10.92 14.08
CA LEU A 849 -23.47 10.16 14.93
C LEU A 849 -24.02 8.79 15.39
N THR A 850 -25.14 8.32 14.84
CA THR A 850 -25.65 6.97 15.12
C THR A 850 -24.94 5.92 14.26
N ALA A 851 -23.84 5.37 14.75
CA ALA A 851 -23.29 4.11 14.23
C ALA A 851 -23.97 2.95 14.96
N CYS A 852 -24.64 2.06 14.22
CA CYS A 852 -25.15 0.81 14.76
C CYS A 852 -24.27 -0.33 14.25
N GLU A 853 -23.55 -0.97 15.17
CA GLU A 853 -22.74 -2.14 14.84
C GLU A 853 -23.62 -3.39 14.82
N ARG A 854 -23.42 -4.22 13.79
CA ARG A 854 -24.04 -5.55 13.70
C ARG A 854 -22.95 -6.59 13.65
N VAL A 855 -22.96 -7.51 14.61
CA VAL A 855 -22.11 -8.69 14.59
C VAL A 855 -22.46 -9.53 13.37
N VAL A 856 -21.46 -9.87 12.56
CA VAL A 856 -21.58 -10.81 11.45
C VAL A 856 -21.37 -12.21 12.01
N ASP A 857 -22.42 -13.02 12.02
CA ASP A 857 -22.29 -14.44 12.32
C ASP A 857 -21.68 -15.14 11.10
N VAL A 858 -20.55 -15.80 11.29
CA VAL A 858 -19.83 -16.56 10.26
C VAL A 858 -19.97 -18.04 10.57
N ASP A 859 -20.45 -18.83 9.62
CA ASP A 859 -20.42 -20.29 9.71
C ASP A 859 -19.02 -20.78 9.31
N VAL A 860 -18.32 -21.42 10.25
CA VAL A 860 -17.01 -22.03 9.99
C VAL A 860 -17.14 -23.55 9.92
N ALA A 861 -16.39 -24.17 9.01
CA ALA A 861 -16.31 -25.63 8.96
C ALA A 861 -15.66 -26.16 10.25
N ALA A 862 -16.07 -27.34 10.69
CA ALA A 862 -15.38 -28.03 11.78
C ALA A 862 -14.11 -28.68 11.21
N GLY A 863 -12.95 -28.29 11.75
CA GLY A 863 -11.67 -28.89 11.38
C GLY A 863 -11.47 -30.30 11.95
N ASP A 864 -10.40 -30.95 11.50
CA ASP A 864 -9.99 -32.26 12.01
C ASP A 864 -9.60 -32.22 13.49
N ARG A 865 -9.80 -33.35 14.19
CA ARG A 865 -9.30 -33.55 15.56
C ARG A 865 -7.80 -33.91 15.49
N LEU A 866 -6.96 -32.94 15.86
CA LEU A 866 -5.50 -33.03 15.86
C LEU A 866 -4.96 -33.06 17.29
N LEU A 867 -3.86 -33.79 17.51
CA LEU A 867 -3.12 -33.77 18.77
C LEU A 867 -2.44 -32.41 18.95
N VAL A 868 -2.53 -31.85 20.15
CA VAL A 868 -1.88 -30.60 20.58
C VAL A 868 -0.94 -30.93 21.73
N VAL A 869 0.34 -30.63 21.56
CA VAL A 869 1.39 -30.91 22.54
C VAL A 869 1.91 -29.60 23.15
N GLU A 870 1.74 -29.45 24.46
CA GLU A 870 2.39 -28.42 25.27
C GLU A 870 3.46 -29.12 26.12
N GLY A 871 4.67 -29.23 25.59
CA GLY A 871 5.77 -29.92 26.27
C GLY A 871 6.78 -28.91 26.83
N ARG A 872 7.07 -28.99 28.13
CA ARG A 872 8.07 -28.13 28.79
C ARG A 872 9.10 -28.96 29.54
N LEU A 873 10.36 -28.74 29.18
CA LEU A 873 11.53 -29.21 29.89
C LEU A 873 12.35 -27.97 30.32
N GLU A 874 12.25 -27.61 31.59
CA GLU A 874 12.83 -26.38 32.12
C GLU A 874 13.88 -26.70 33.20
N ARG A 875 14.97 -25.92 33.17
CA ARG A 875 16.01 -25.90 34.22
C ARG A 875 15.99 -24.52 34.86
N VAL A 876 15.55 -24.40 36.11
CA VAL A 876 15.58 -23.11 36.82
C VAL A 876 16.94 -22.94 37.49
N LEU A 877 17.61 -21.81 37.25
CA LEU A 877 18.93 -21.50 37.82
C LEU A 877 18.90 -21.62 39.36
N GLY A 878 19.89 -22.33 39.92
CA GLY A 878 20.02 -22.50 41.37
C GLY A 878 19.03 -23.46 42.02
N THR A 879 18.19 -24.16 41.24
CA THR A 879 17.24 -25.17 41.76
C THR A 879 17.75 -26.60 41.56
N ALA A 880 17.31 -27.51 42.44
CA ALA A 880 17.51 -28.95 42.26
C ALA A 880 16.62 -29.51 41.15
N ALA A 881 16.78 -30.80 40.83
CA ALA A 881 15.92 -31.50 39.88
C ALA A 881 14.42 -31.29 40.22
N VAL A 882 13.62 -30.84 39.26
CA VAL A 882 12.17 -30.64 39.42
C VAL A 882 11.38 -31.56 38.46
N PRO A 883 10.16 -31.97 38.81
CA PRO A 883 9.25 -32.67 37.90
C PRO A 883 8.98 -31.85 36.64
N GLN A 884 9.15 -32.46 35.47
CA GLN A 884 8.88 -31.86 34.17
C GLN A 884 7.45 -32.16 33.74
N ARG A 885 6.89 -31.34 32.85
CA ARG A 885 5.44 -31.39 32.51
C ARG A 885 5.22 -31.46 31.01
N VAL A 886 4.35 -32.37 30.58
CA VAL A 886 3.83 -32.44 29.21
C VAL A 886 2.32 -32.48 29.28
N ARG A 887 1.65 -31.55 28.62
CA ARG A 887 0.18 -31.53 28.50
C ARG A 887 -0.22 -31.85 27.07
N LEU A 888 -1.09 -32.84 26.93
CA LEU A 888 -1.63 -33.31 25.66
C LEU A 888 -3.13 -33.05 25.61
N THR A 889 -3.56 -32.31 24.60
CA THR A 889 -4.97 -32.01 24.32
C THR A 889 -5.26 -32.27 22.84
N THR A 890 -6.51 -32.08 22.43
CA THR A 890 -6.85 -32.05 21.01
C THR A 890 -7.49 -30.73 20.62
N THR A 891 -7.48 -30.43 19.32
CA THR A 891 -8.29 -29.35 18.77
C THR A 891 -9.78 -29.56 19.09
N ASP A 892 -10.52 -28.45 19.14
CA ASP A 892 -11.97 -28.41 19.24
C ASP A 892 -12.54 -27.43 18.20
N ALA A 893 -13.85 -27.44 17.97
CA ALA A 893 -14.50 -26.49 17.08
C ALA A 893 -14.19 -25.04 17.49
N TYR A 894 -13.92 -24.17 16.52
CA TYR A 894 -13.42 -22.81 16.77
C TYR A 894 -14.33 -21.98 17.72
N PHE A 895 -15.64 -22.08 17.56
CA PHE A 895 -16.61 -21.37 18.41
C PHE A 895 -17.08 -22.15 19.64
N SER A 896 -16.45 -23.27 19.97
CA SER A 896 -16.71 -23.97 21.23
C SER A 896 -16.43 -23.03 22.40
N ASN A 897 -17.04 -23.27 23.57
CA ASN A 897 -16.65 -22.63 24.83
C ASN A 897 -16.09 -23.66 25.83
N ALA A 898 -15.99 -24.93 25.42
CA ALA A 898 -15.46 -25.99 26.26
C ALA A 898 -13.93 -25.90 26.38
N ALA A 899 -13.38 -26.40 27.49
CA ALA A 899 -11.94 -26.61 27.59
C ALA A 899 -11.47 -27.59 26.49
N PRO A 900 -10.24 -27.44 25.97
CA PRO A 900 -9.69 -28.36 24.99
C PRO A 900 -9.80 -29.81 25.49
N PRO A 901 -10.34 -30.73 24.68
CA PRO A 901 -10.46 -32.13 25.08
C PRO A 901 -9.09 -32.73 25.41
N PRO A 902 -8.93 -33.47 26.52
CA PRO A 902 -7.66 -34.08 26.88
C PRO A 902 -7.31 -35.26 25.96
N ALA A 903 -6.04 -35.40 25.60
CA ALA A 903 -5.49 -36.57 24.94
C ALA A 903 -4.93 -37.55 26.00
N ALA A 904 -5.85 -38.26 26.65
CA ALA A 904 -5.53 -39.24 27.69
C ALA A 904 -5.03 -40.57 27.11
N GLY A 905 -4.35 -41.37 27.94
CA GLY A 905 -3.87 -42.72 27.58
C GLY A 905 -2.66 -42.74 26.65
N ALA A 906 -1.92 -41.64 26.54
CA ALA A 906 -0.69 -41.58 25.76
C ALA A 906 0.50 -42.16 26.54
N ALA A 907 1.44 -42.77 25.84
CA ALA A 907 2.77 -43.06 26.38
C ALA A 907 3.69 -41.88 26.06
N VAL A 908 4.30 -41.27 27.09
CA VAL A 908 5.11 -40.06 26.96
C VAL A 908 6.50 -40.28 27.57
N ARG A 909 7.54 -40.02 26.79
CA ARG A 909 8.94 -40.06 27.26
C ARG A 909 9.77 -38.96 26.59
N VAL A 910 10.83 -38.52 27.25
CA VAL A 910 11.85 -37.63 26.69
C VAL A 910 13.19 -38.33 26.73
N THR A 911 13.95 -38.28 25.64
CA THR A 911 15.33 -38.81 25.55
C THR A 911 16.32 -37.67 25.33
N ASP A 912 17.46 -37.67 26.00
CA ASP A 912 18.56 -36.76 25.65
C ASP A 912 19.48 -37.35 24.57
N ASP A 913 20.43 -36.54 24.08
CA ASP A 913 21.39 -36.91 23.04
C ASP A 913 22.45 -37.96 23.46
N VAL A 914 22.48 -38.38 24.73
CA VAL A 914 23.34 -39.48 25.23
C VAL A 914 22.54 -40.72 25.63
N GLY A 915 21.24 -40.73 25.36
CA GLY A 915 20.36 -41.90 25.55
C GLY A 915 19.66 -41.98 26.91
N THR A 916 19.82 -40.99 27.78
CA THR A 916 19.06 -40.91 29.04
C THR A 916 17.57 -40.77 28.71
N THR A 917 16.73 -41.66 29.24
CA THR A 917 15.29 -41.66 29.00
C THR A 917 14.51 -41.30 30.25
N LEU A 918 13.71 -40.24 30.17
CA LEU A 918 12.78 -39.78 31.18
C LEU A 918 11.35 -40.18 30.79
N THR A 919 10.71 -41.06 31.56
CA THR A 919 9.32 -41.48 31.31
C THR A 919 8.36 -40.65 32.14
N TYR A 920 7.24 -40.24 31.55
CA TYR A 920 6.22 -39.43 32.20
C TYR A 920 5.00 -40.29 32.55
N ALA A 921 4.47 -40.12 33.75
CA ALA A 921 3.24 -40.77 34.20
C ALA A 921 2.05 -39.82 34.04
N ALA A 922 0.88 -40.35 33.65
CA ALA A 922 -0.34 -39.57 33.57
C ALA A 922 -0.75 -39.07 34.97
N SER A 923 -1.14 -37.80 35.06
CA SER A 923 -1.68 -37.22 36.29
C SER A 923 -3.03 -37.88 36.62
N PRO A 924 -3.24 -38.35 37.86
CA PRO A 924 -4.52 -38.94 38.26
C PRO A 924 -5.65 -37.91 38.34
N ASN A 925 -5.32 -36.63 38.52
CA ASN A 925 -6.29 -35.56 38.79
C ASN A 925 -6.53 -34.64 37.58
N GLU A 926 -5.63 -34.63 36.61
CA GLU A 926 -5.70 -33.77 35.41
C GLU A 926 -5.51 -34.62 34.15
N PRO A 927 -6.61 -35.13 33.53
CA PRO A 927 -6.52 -35.89 32.29
C PRO A 927 -5.76 -35.13 31.20
N GLY A 928 -4.82 -35.81 30.54
CA GLY A 928 -3.96 -35.22 29.51
C GLY A 928 -2.71 -34.51 30.05
N LEU A 929 -2.55 -34.32 31.37
CA LEU A 929 -1.28 -33.90 31.97
C LEU A 929 -0.42 -35.12 32.29
N TYR A 930 0.86 -35.06 31.93
CA TYR A 930 1.86 -36.08 32.22
C TYR A 930 3.03 -35.43 32.96
N LEU A 931 3.48 -36.07 34.03
CA LEU A 931 4.53 -35.59 34.92
C LEU A 931 5.70 -36.57 34.95
N SER A 932 6.92 -36.05 34.90
CA SER A 932 8.11 -36.87 35.12
C SER A 932 8.47 -36.95 36.60
N PRO A 933 9.30 -37.93 37.01
CA PRO A 933 10.11 -37.80 38.21
C PRO A 933 10.99 -36.53 38.15
N PRO A 934 11.46 -36.02 39.29
CA PRO A 934 12.42 -34.93 39.32
C PRO A 934 13.61 -35.18 38.38
N PHE A 935 13.87 -34.24 37.47
CA PHE A 935 14.92 -34.37 36.47
C PHE A 935 15.76 -33.09 36.39
N ALA A 936 17.08 -33.25 36.42
CA ALA A 936 18.04 -32.16 36.27
C ALA A 936 18.53 -32.08 34.82
N ALA A 937 17.86 -31.25 34.02
CA ALA A 937 18.27 -31.01 32.65
C ALA A 937 19.63 -30.28 32.57
N GLN A 938 20.37 -30.49 31.50
CA GLN A 938 21.71 -29.93 31.27
C GLN A 938 21.69 -28.99 30.07
N VAL A 939 22.33 -27.84 30.23
CA VAL A 939 22.54 -26.84 29.18
C VAL A 939 23.37 -27.43 28.04
N GLY A 940 23.01 -27.08 26.80
CA GLY A 940 23.68 -27.50 25.58
C GLY A 940 23.21 -28.83 25.00
N ARG A 941 22.47 -29.64 25.79
CA ARG A 941 21.90 -30.93 25.37
C ARG A 941 20.70 -30.76 24.46
N ARG A 942 20.54 -31.68 23.51
CA ARG A 942 19.29 -31.86 22.76
C ARG A 942 18.39 -32.85 23.48
N TYR A 943 17.12 -32.49 23.61
CA TYR A 943 16.07 -33.35 24.15
C TYR A 943 15.04 -33.67 23.07
N THR A 944 14.57 -34.91 23.05
CA THR A 944 13.56 -35.40 22.10
C THR A 944 12.39 -36.00 22.86
N LEU A 945 11.24 -35.37 22.74
CA LEU A 945 9.95 -35.88 23.21
C LEU A 945 9.42 -36.94 22.24
N HIS A 946 8.97 -38.07 22.79
CA HIS A 946 8.25 -39.12 22.09
C HIS A 946 6.88 -39.29 22.73
N VAL A 947 5.83 -39.22 21.90
CA VAL A 947 4.43 -39.44 22.32
C VAL A 947 3.83 -40.54 21.46
N THR A 948 3.24 -41.56 22.07
CA THR A 948 2.39 -42.54 21.39
C THR A 948 0.96 -42.35 21.84
N TRP A 949 0.06 -42.00 20.93
CA TRP A 949 -1.35 -41.74 21.24
C TRP A 949 -2.24 -42.25 20.11
N GLU A 950 -3.31 -42.98 20.45
CA GLU A 950 -4.22 -43.64 19.48
C GLU A 950 -3.51 -44.48 18.39
N GLY A 951 -2.38 -45.11 18.73
CA GLY A 951 -1.60 -45.94 17.80
C GLY A 951 -0.71 -45.16 16.82
N GLU A 952 -0.69 -43.82 16.90
CA GLU A 952 0.20 -42.96 16.13
C GLU A 952 1.38 -42.49 17.00
N GLN A 953 2.55 -42.37 16.38
CA GLN A 953 3.79 -41.94 17.01
C GLN A 953 4.12 -40.50 16.62
N TYR A 954 4.42 -39.69 17.63
CA TYR A 954 4.78 -38.28 17.50
C TYR A 954 6.14 -38.02 18.13
N GLU A 955 6.90 -37.12 17.52
CA GLU A 955 8.25 -36.77 17.96
C GLU A 955 8.47 -35.26 17.88
N ALA A 956 9.11 -34.68 18.88
CA ALA A 956 9.50 -33.28 18.87
C ALA A 956 10.86 -33.12 19.53
N SER A 957 11.72 -32.24 19.01
CA SER A 957 13.04 -32.02 19.58
C SER A 957 13.35 -30.54 19.75
N ASP A 958 14.07 -30.22 20.82
CA ASP A 958 14.58 -28.88 21.09
C ASP A 958 15.92 -28.94 21.84
N ARG A 959 16.64 -27.83 21.85
CA ARG A 959 17.94 -27.72 22.54
C ARG A 959 17.83 -26.80 23.73
N LEU A 960 18.36 -27.22 24.87
CA LEU A 960 18.37 -26.41 26.10
C LEU A 960 19.48 -25.36 26.00
N GLU A 961 19.10 -24.13 25.67
CA GLU A 961 20.02 -22.99 25.64
C GLU A 961 20.14 -22.34 27.03
N SER A 962 21.29 -21.70 27.29
CA SER A 962 21.53 -20.99 28.56
C SER A 962 20.83 -19.64 28.57
N VAL A 963 20.46 -19.17 29.76
CA VAL A 963 19.78 -17.90 29.96
C VAL A 963 20.63 -16.92 30.76
N ALA A 964 20.62 -15.65 30.35
CA ALA A 964 21.19 -14.56 31.15
C ALA A 964 20.45 -14.46 32.51
N PRO A 965 21.15 -14.37 33.65
CA PRO A 965 20.53 -14.13 34.94
C PRO A 965 19.81 -12.78 35.02
N ILE A 966 18.67 -12.74 35.69
CA ILE A 966 18.04 -11.49 36.13
C ILE A 966 18.91 -10.91 37.26
N ASP A 967 19.50 -9.73 37.03
CA ASP A 967 20.37 -9.07 37.99
C ASP A 967 19.56 -8.50 39.16
N SER A 968 18.39 -7.92 38.87
CA SER A 968 17.50 -7.37 39.89
C SER A 968 16.03 -7.37 39.43
N LEU A 969 15.12 -7.48 40.40
CA LEU A 969 13.68 -7.28 40.24
C LEU A 969 13.21 -6.19 41.21
N TYR A 970 12.57 -5.16 40.70
CA TYR A 970 12.01 -4.05 41.47
C TYR A 970 10.71 -3.55 40.83
N PHE A 971 10.12 -2.53 41.44
CA PHE A 971 8.83 -2.00 41.02
C PHE A 971 8.90 -0.50 40.80
N MET A 972 8.43 -0.06 39.64
CA MET A 972 8.31 1.35 39.30
C MET A 972 7.08 1.57 38.44
N GLU A 973 6.62 2.81 38.36
CA GLU A 973 5.52 3.18 37.48
C GLU A 973 5.94 3.10 36.02
N ARG A 974 4.96 2.92 35.13
CA ARG A 974 5.21 2.87 33.69
C ARG A 974 5.24 4.28 33.12
N ASN A 975 6.23 4.56 32.28
CA ASN A 975 6.09 5.60 31.26
C ASN A 975 5.13 5.07 30.18
N SER A 976 3.81 5.37 30.32
CA SER A 976 2.72 4.88 29.45
C SER A 976 1.97 6.02 28.73
N VAL A 977 1.45 5.77 27.52
CA VAL A 977 0.52 6.63 26.76
C VAL A 977 -0.75 5.84 26.38
N ILE A 978 -0.76 4.53 26.55
CA ILE A 978 -1.95 3.69 26.32
C ILE A 978 -2.14 2.80 27.55
N GLY A 979 -3.19 3.10 28.30
CA GLY A 979 -3.53 2.46 29.57
C GLY A 979 -3.03 3.26 30.79
N PRO A 980 -3.57 3.00 32.00
CA PRO A 980 -3.30 3.80 33.19
C PRO A 980 -1.79 3.88 33.48
N ARG A 981 -1.28 5.10 33.66
CA ARG A 981 0.09 5.34 34.19
C ARG A 981 0.23 4.92 35.64
N GLU A 982 -0.87 4.97 36.38
CA GLU A 982 -0.91 4.66 37.80
C GLU A 982 -0.60 3.18 38.07
N GLY A 983 0.07 2.97 39.20
CA GLY A 983 0.37 1.66 39.75
C GLY A 983 1.77 1.17 39.41
N LEU A 984 2.29 0.31 40.30
CA LEU A 984 3.59 -0.31 40.16
C LEU A 984 3.59 -1.38 39.07
N ARG A 985 4.74 -1.59 38.42
CA ARG A 985 4.98 -2.63 37.42
C ARG A 985 6.26 -3.39 37.75
N ALA A 986 6.27 -4.70 37.49
CA ALA A 986 7.47 -5.49 37.62
C ALA A 986 8.53 -5.02 36.61
N THR A 987 9.71 -4.69 37.11
CA THR A 987 10.82 -4.13 36.34
C THR A 987 12.09 -4.90 36.66
N ILE A 988 12.83 -5.28 35.62
CA ILE A 988 14.05 -6.05 35.76
C ILE A 988 15.25 -5.35 35.13
N ASP A 989 16.41 -5.61 35.70
CA ASP A 989 17.70 -5.38 35.05
C ASP A 989 18.32 -6.73 34.71
N THR A 990 18.96 -6.81 33.54
CA THR A 990 19.67 -8.02 33.07
C THR A 990 20.88 -7.62 32.24
N ARG A 991 21.87 -8.50 32.16
CA ARG A 991 23.02 -8.34 31.27
C ARG A 991 23.09 -9.48 30.28
N ASP A 992 23.01 -9.12 29.00
CA ASP A 992 23.15 -10.09 27.92
C ASP A 992 24.64 -10.47 27.74
N PRO A 993 24.97 -11.77 27.56
CA PRO A 993 26.35 -12.21 27.35
C PRO A 993 26.86 -11.84 25.95
N ALA A 994 28.16 -11.53 25.84
CA ALA A 994 28.75 -11.15 24.55
C ALA A 994 29.12 -12.37 23.68
N GLY A 995 28.99 -12.25 22.36
CA GLY A 995 29.52 -13.23 21.39
C GLY A 995 28.67 -14.49 21.22
N GLN A 996 27.43 -14.47 21.71
CA GLN A 996 26.45 -15.54 21.56
C GLN A 996 25.14 -14.90 21.11
N ARG A 997 24.41 -15.56 20.22
CA ARG A 997 23.08 -15.10 19.82
C ARG A 997 22.03 -15.73 20.72
N ASN A 998 21.32 -14.91 21.47
CA ASN A 998 20.35 -15.32 22.46
C ASN A 998 18.92 -14.89 22.10
N TYR A 999 17.97 -15.77 22.45
CA TYR A 999 16.55 -15.52 22.28
C TYR A 999 15.86 -15.72 23.61
N TYR A 1000 14.96 -14.80 23.94
CA TYR A 1000 14.35 -14.74 25.26
C TYR A 1000 12.83 -14.68 25.17
N MET A 1001 12.20 -15.28 26.17
CA MET A 1001 10.78 -15.16 26.46
C MET A 1001 10.61 -14.85 27.94
N TRP A 1002 9.67 -13.96 28.27
CA TRP A 1002 9.38 -13.62 29.66
C TRP A 1002 8.01 -14.12 30.08
N ASP A 1003 7.90 -14.56 31.33
CA ASP A 1003 6.64 -14.85 32.02
C ASP A 1003 6.55 -14.03 33.32
N GLN A 1004 5.33 -13.60 33.67
CA GLN A 1004 5.04 -12.94 34.94
C GLN A 1004 3.90 -13.66 35.66
N LEU A 1005 4.14 -14.00 36.92
CA LEU A 1005 3.17 -14.56 37.84
C LEU A 1005 2.92 -13.57 38.96
N VAL A 1006 1.66 -13.43 39.37
CA VAL A 1006 1.24 -12.61 40.51
C VAL A 1006 0.45 -13.51 41.45
N ASP A 1007 0.91 -13.61 42.69
CA ASP A 1007 0.38 -14.51 43.73
C ASP A 1007 0.32 -15.97 43.24
N GLY A 1008 1.35 -16.39 42.50
CA GLY A 1008 1.45 -17.73 41.90
C GLY A 1008 0.59 -17.96 40.65
N VAL A 1009 -0.20 -16.97 40.23
CA VAL A 1009 -1.08 -17.06 39.05
C VAL A 1009 -0.45 -16.34 37.87
N ARG A 1010 -0.33 -17.04 36.73
CA ARG A 1010 0.13 -16.43 35.48
C ARG A 1010 -0.98 -15.56 34.88
N LEU A 1011 -0.69 -14.30 34.60
CA LEU A 1011 -1.71 -13.30 34.22
C LEU A 1011 -2.01 -13.22 32.71
N ILE A 1012 -1.37 -14.07 31.90
CA ILE A 1012 -1.67 -14.19 30.46
C ILE A 1012 -2.92 -15.05 30.32
N ALA A 1013 -4.05 -14.39 30.05
CA ALA A 1013 -5.32 -15.05 29.78
C ALA A 1013 -5.62 -15.05 28.27
N ALA A 1014 -6.49 -15.98 27.87
CA ALA A 1014 -6.89 -16.26 26.50
C ALA A 1014 -7.48 -15.07 25.70
N ASP A 1015 -7.86 -13.97 26.35
CA ASP A 1015 -8.51 -12.80 25.76
C ASP A 1015 -7.64 -11.53 25.78
N SER A 1016 -6.40 -11.63 26.25
CA SER A 1016 -5.61 -10.46 26.62
C SER A 1016 -4.65 -10.07 25.49
N ALA A 1017 -5.16 -9.49 24.41
CA ALA A 1017 -4.34 -8.98 23.29
C ALA A 1017 -3.22 -8.02 23.76
N PHE A 1018 -3.43 -7.29 24.87
CA PHE A 1018 -2.43 -6.40 25.48
C PHE A 1018 -1.54 -7.04 26.56
N LYS A 1019 -1.68 -8.34 26.82
CA LYS A 1019 -0.88 -9.11 27.80
C LYS A 1019 -0.14 -10.30 27.17
N ALA A 1020 0.11 -10.25 25.87
CA ALA A 1020 0.88 -11.27 25.19
C ALA A 1020 2.29 -11.38 25.81
N ARG A 1021 2.91 -12.57 25.70
CA ARG A 1021 4.30 -12.75 26.11
C ARG A 1021 5.22 -11.86 25.30
N VAL A 1022 6.17 -11.23 25.96
CA VAL A 1022 7.28 -10.59 25.26
C VAL A 1022 8.27 -11.67 24.84
N ILE A 1023 8.66 -11.61 23.57
CA ILE A 1023 9.63 -12.49 22.94
C ILE A 1023 10.59 -11.58 22.17
N ALA A 1024 11.89 -11.74 22.39
CA ALA A 1024 12.90 -10.88 21.78
C ALA A 1024 14.16 -11.67 21.45
N ASN A 1025 14.95 -11.12 20.54
CA ASN A 1025 16.34 -11.49 20.34
C ASN A 1025 17.25 -10.40 20.91
N ASP A 1026 18.52 -10.73 21.01
CA ASP A 1026 19.60 -9.89 21.55
C ASP A 1026 20.28 -9.00 20.50
N ASP A 1027 19.86 -9.04 19.22
CA ASP A 1027 20.53 -8.38 18.09
C ASP A 1027 20.82 -6.87 18.34
N LEU A 1028 20.08 -6.21 19.26
CA LEU A 1028 20.24 -4.80 19.62
C LEU A 1028 20.94 -4.56 20.97
N VAL A 1029 21.15 -5.59 21.77
CA VAL A 1029 21.65 -5.50 23.15
C VAL A 1029 22.79 -6.50 23.46
N GLU A 1030 23.34 -7.17 22.44
CA GLU A 1030 24.44 -8.14 22.57
C GLU A 1030 25.58 -7.63 23.47
N GLY A 1031 25.86 -8.36 24.55
CA GLY A 1031 26.94 -8.02 25.49
C GLY A 1031 26.68 -6.81 26.39
N LYS A 1032 25.44 -6.29 26.44
CA LYS A 1032 25.08 -5.06 27.13
C LYS A 1032 24.14 -5.27 28.29
N GLN A 1033 24.11 -4.28 29.18
CA GLN A 1033 23.13 -4.22 30.26
C GLN A 1033 21.83 -3.59 29.73
N VAL A 1034 20.71 -4.26 29.99
CA VAL A 1034 19.36 -3.75 29.79
C VAL A 1034 18.81 -3.41 31.17
N SER A 1035 18.57 -2.12 31.41
CA SER A 1035 18.03 -1.63 32.69
C SER A 1035 16.61 -1.11 32.52
N GLU A 1036 15.84 -1.15 33.61
CA GLU A 1036 14.44 -0.69 33.67
C GLU A 1036 13.52 -1.39 32.65
N PHE A 1037 13.80 -2.65 32.32
CA PHE A 1037 12.98 -3.41 31.40
C PHE A 1037 11.69 -3.87 32.07
N GLN A 1038 10.55 -3.57 31.46
CA GLN A 1038 9.23 -3.97 31.94
C GLN A 1038 8.61 -4.98 30.96
N PRO A 1039 8.84 -6.31 31.13
CA PRO A 1039 8.31 -7.31 30.21
C PRO A 1039 6.78 -7.26 30.09
N TYR A 1040 6.07 -6.85 31.14
CA TYR A 1040 4.61 -6.71 31.12
C TYR A 1040 4.17 -5.30 31.56
N GLY A 1041 4.60 -4.27 30.84
CA GLY A 1041 4.22 -2.87 31.14
C GLY A 1041 2.69 -2.63 31.20
N GLY A 1042 1.88 -3.46 30.54
CA GLY A 1042 0.42 -3.40 30.58
C GLY A 1042 -0.23 -3.87 31.90
N ILE A 1043 0.51 -4.47 32.83
CA ILE A 1043 -0.05 -5.14 34.02
C ILE A 1043 0.37 -4.44 35.32
N SER A 1044 -0.55 -3.72 35.96
CA SER A 1044 -0.34 -3.16 37.29
C SER A 1044 -0.32 -4.21 38.38
N VAL A 1045 0.57 -4.03 39.36
CA VAL A 1045 0.63 -4.84 40.58
C VAL A 1045 0.38 -3.97 41.80
N ALA A 1046 -0.35 -4.51 42.77
CA ALA A 1046 -0.74 -3.82 44.00
C ALA A 1046 0.23 -4.14 45.14
N PRO A 1047 0.38 -3.23 46.13
CA PRO A 1047 1.12 -3.51 47.36
C PRO A 1047 0.71 -4.83 48.03
N GLY A 1048 1.71 -5.59 48.51
CA GLY A 1048 1.49 -6.87 49.19
C GLY A 1048 1.39 -8.09 48.27
N GLN A 1049 1.21 -7.91 46.95
CA GLN A 1049 1.23 -9.03 46.01
C GLN A 1049 2.65 -9.59 45.85
N VAL A 1050 2.76 -10.90 45.64
CA VAL A 1050 4.03 -11.57 45.33
C VAL A 1050 4.18 -11.69 43.83
N VAL A 1051 5.21 -11.07 43.25
CA VAL A 1051 5.44 -11.09 41.81
C VAL A 1051 6.68 -11.90 41.49
N THR A 1052 6.55 -12.84 40.57
CA THR A 1052 7.64 -13.66 40.04
C THR A 1052 7.81 -13.34 38.56
N VAL A 1053 9.01 -12.94 38.15
CA VAL A 1053 9.38 -12.76 36.74
C VAL A 1053 10.33 -13.88 36.35
N ARG A 1054 10.02 -14.54 35.23
CA ARG A 1054 10.81 -15.63 34.66
C ARG A 1054 11.34 -15.19 33.31
N GLN A 1055 12.65 -15.19 33.14
CA GLN A 1055 13.35 -15.02 31.87
C GLN A 1055 13.76 -16.40 31.37
N ILE A 1056 13.32 -16.78 30.18
CA ILE A 1056 13.44 -18.14 29.63
C ILE A 1056 14.25 -18.06 28.34
N ALA A 1057 15.31 -18.85 28.23
CA ALA A 1057 16.06 -19.00 26.99
C ALA A 1057 15.29 -19.85 25.97
N LEU A 1058 15.30 -19.41 24.71
CA LEU A 1058 14.71 -20.13 23.59
C LEU A 1058 15.79 -20.55 22.60
N SER A 1059 15.60 -21.69 21.94
CA SER A 1059 16.28 -21.98 20.67
C SER A 1059 15.77 -21.05 19.56
N ASP A 1060 16.51 -20.92 18.45
CA ASP A 1060 16.05 -20.14 17.28
C ASP A 1060 14.70 -20.67 16.73
N ALA A 1061 14.50 -21.99 16.73
CA ALA A 1061 13.23 -22.59 16.34
C ALA A 1061 12.10 -22.24 17.32
N GLY A 1062 12.40 -22.23 18.62
CA GLY A 1062 11.46 -21.82 19.67
C GLY A 1062 11.09 -20.36 19.53
N TYR A 1063 12.07 -19.48 19.35
CA TYR A 1063 11.86 -18.05 19.10
C TYR A 1063 10.88 -17.81 17.95
N ARG A 1064 11.12 -18.41 16.78
CA ARG A 1064 10.24 -18.25 15.61
C ARG A 1064 8.82 -18.78 15.86
N TYR A 1065 8.69 -19.92 16.54
CA TYR A 1065 7.39 -20.46 16.90
C TYR A 1065 6.63 -19.50 17.82
N TYR A 1066 7.27 -18.99 18.86
CA TYR A 1066 6.62 -18.09 19.82
C TYR A 1066 6.33 -16.71 19.23
N VAL A 1067 7.18 -16.18 18.35
CA VAL A 1067 6.88 -14.95 17.59
C VAL A 1067 5.63 -15.15 16.72
N ALA A 1068 5.55 -16.24 15.95
CA ALA A 1068 4.39 -16.54 15.13
C ALA A 1068 3.11 -16.76 15.98
N LEU A 1069 3.26 -17.39 17.14
CA LEU A 1069 2.20 -17.59 18.12
C LEU A 1069 1.68 -16.26 18.67
N THR A 1070 2.58 -15.36 19.06
CA THR A 1070 2.21 -14.02 19.52
C THR A 1070 1.55 -13.23 18.39
N ASP A 1071 2.15 -13.17 17.20
CA ASP A 1071 1.61 -12.47 16.03
C ASP A 1071 0.16 -12.89 15.73
N GLN A 1072 -0.20 -14.18 15.88
CA GLN A 1072 -1.57 -14.65 15.70
C GLN A 1072 -2.54 -14.10 16.76
N VAL A 1073 -2.10 -13.99 18.02
CA VAL A 1073 -2.93 -13.56 19.16
C VAL A 1073 -3.09 -12.04 19.23
N VAL A 1074 -2.05 -11.27 18.89
CA VAL A 1074 -2.13 -9.80 18.86
C VAL A 1074 -2.84 -9.27 17.60
N ASN A 1075 -3.11 -10.13 16.63
CA ASN A 1075 -3.84 -9.76 15.42
C ASN A 1075 -5.28 -9.36 15.77
N ASP A 1076 -5.54 -8.06 15.73
CA ASP A 1076 -6.83 -7.46 16.08
C ASP A 1076 -7.80 -7.39 14.88
N GLY A 1077 -7.41 -7.93 13.72
CA GLY A 1077 -8.19 -7.83 12.48
C GLY A 1077 -8.27 -6.41 11.92
N SER A 1078 -7.44 -5.47 12.40
CA SER A 1078 -7.36 -4.13 11.85
C SER A 1078 -6.87 -4.15 10.38
N PRO A 1079 -7.07 -3.05 9.63
CA PRO A 1079 -6.55 -2.91 8.27
C PRO A 1079 -5.01 -3.05 8.15
N PHE A 1080 -4.29 -3.05 9.27
CA PHE A 1080 -2.83 -3.17 9.37
C PHE A 1080 -2.38 -4.53 9.90
N ALA A 1081 -3.32 -5.43 10.16
CA ALA A 1081 -2.99 -6.71 10.71
C ALA A 1081 -2.39 -7.63 9.63
N VAL A 1082 -1.44 -8.46 10.06
CA VAL A 1082 -0.76 -9.44 9.19
C VAL A 1082 -1.78 -10.49 8.72
N ALA A 1083 -1.58 -11.05 7.54
CA ALA A 1083 -2.40 -12.17 7.07
C ALA A 1083 -2.40 -13.32 8.10
N THR A 1084 -3.59 -13.80 8.45
CA THR A 1084 -3.75 -14.88 9.43
C THR A 1084 -3.24 -16.21 8.84
N ALA A 1085 -2.41 -16.92 9.62
CA ALA A 1085 -1.87 -18.23 9.26
C ALA A 1085 -1.85 -19.14 10.49
N SER A 1086 -1.94 -20.46 10.25
CA SER A 1086 -1.78 -21.45 11.32
C SER A 1086 -0.35 -21.48 11.82
N VAL A 1087 -0.17 -21.63 13.14
CA VAL A 1087 1.16 -21.69 13.76
C VAL A 1087 1.68 -23.13 13.70
N ARG A 1088 2.90 -23.32 13.19
CA ARG A 1088 3.53 -24.64 13.02
C ARG A 1088 4.69 -24.82 14.00
N GLY A 1089 4.55 -25.76 14.93
CA GLY A 1089 5.59 -26.07 15.92
C GLY A 1089 6.57 -27.15 15.46
N ASN A 1090 7.25 -27.78 16.42
CA ASN A 1090 8.29 -28.79 16.20
C ASN A 1090 7.80 -30.24 16.40
N VAL A 1091 6.48 -30.46 16.42
CA VAL A 1091 5.88 -31.78 16.69
C VAL A 1091 5.52 -32.48 15.37
N ALA A 1092 6.25 -33.54 15.07
CA ALA A 1092 6.08 -34.38 13.90
C ALA A 1092 5.15 -35.57 14.19
N ASN A 1093 4.28 -35.94 13.25
CA ASN A 1093 3.62 -37.26 13.24
C ASN A 1093 4.44 -38.22 12.37
N ARG A 1094 5.13 -39.18 13.01
CA ARG A 1094 6.00 -40.16 12.33
C ARG A 1094 5.20 -41.25 11.61
N THR A 1095 4.01 -41.57 12.10
CA THR A 1095 3.15 -42.61 11.52
C THR A 1095 2.37 -42.10 10.32
N ARG A 1096 1.84 -40.86 10.39
CA ARG A 1096 1.07 -40.21 9.33
C ARG A 1096 1.45 -38.74 9.19
N PRO A 1097 2.54 -38.40 8.47
CA PRO A 1097 3.02 -37.02 8.34
C PRO A 1097 1.98 -36.02 7.79
N ALA A 1098 1.00 -36.48 7.00
CA ALA A 1098 -0.09 -35.64 6.52
C ALA A 1098 -1.07 -35.19 7.63
N ARG A 1099 -1.23 -35.99 8.70
CA ARG A 1099 -2.07 -35.70 9.87
C ARG A 1099 -1.20 -35.08 10.97
N ARG A 1100 -1.01 -33.78 10.86
CA ARG A 1100 -0.04 -33.01 11.65
C ARG A 1100 -0.48 -32.89 13.11
N ALA A 1101 0.49 -32.77 14.02
CA ALA A 1101 0.25 -32.31 15.38
C ALA A 1101 0.46 -30.79 15.48
N LEU A 1102 -0.10 -30.21 16.53
CA LEU A 1102 0.03 -28.80 16.88
C LEU A 1102 0.77 -28.66 18.22
N GLY A 1103 1.14 -27.42 18.55
CA GLY A 1103 1.89 -27.12 19.77
C GLY A 1103 3.40 -27.28 19.59
N TYR A 1104 4.14 -27.23 20.70
CA TYR A 1104 5.60 -27.18 20.71
C TYR A 1104 6.15 -27.89 21.94
N PHE A 1105 7.29 -28.56 21.78
CA PHE A 1105 8.12 -29.06 22.86
C PHE A 1105 9.32 -28.13 23.04
N MET A 1106 9.39 -27.45 24.18
CA MET A 1106 10.47 -26.53 24.53
C MET A 1106 11.43 -27.17 25.53
N ALA A 1107 12.72 -26.96 25.32
CA ALA A 1107 13.76 -27.14 26.33
C ALA A 1107 14.48 -25.81 26.59
N GLY A 1108 14.50 -25.32 27.83
CA GLY A 1108 15.11 -24.01 28.12
C GLY A 1108 15.58 -23.85 29.57
N GLU A 1109 16.65 -23.08 29.76
CA GLU A 1109 17.04 -22.60 31.08
C GLU A 1109 16.20 -21.37 31.46
N VAL A 1110 15.91 -21.23 32.76
CA VAL A 1110 15.06 -20.18 33.31
C VAL A 1110 15.81 -19.45 34.43
N SER A 1111 15.92 -18.13 34.31
CA SER A 1111 16.26 -17.26 35.42
C SER A 1111 14.98 -16.73 36.05
N GLU A 1112 14.85 -16.86 37.36
CA GLU A 1112 13.64 -16.49 38.09
C GLU A 1112 13.99 -15.52 39.22
N ALA A 1113 13.22 -14.44 39.32
CA ALA A 1113 13.28 -13.50 40.42
C ALA A 1113 11.89 -13.30 41.00
N THR A 1114 11.77 -13.37 42.33
CA THR A 1114 10.50 -13.22 43.05
C THR A 1114 10.64 -12.11 44.09
N ARG A 1115 9.66 -11.20 44.14
CA ARG A 1115 9.66 -10.09 45.11
C ARG A 1115 8.24 -9.68 45.48
N THR A 1116 8.01 -9.36 46.75
CA THR A 1116 6.75 -8.76 47.22
C THR A 1116 6.70 -7.28 46.86
N VAL A 1117 5.57 -6.82 46.32
CA VAL A 1117 5.35 -5.41 46.00
C VAL A 1117 5.36 -4.60 47.30
N PRO A 1118 6.23 -3.59 47.44
CA PRO A 1118 6.33 -2.81 48.67
C PRO A 1118 5.05 -2.02 48.94
N ALA A 1119 4.75 -1.78 50.21
CA ALA A 1119 3.74 -0.80 50.61
C ALA A 1119 4.12 0.58 50.07
N THR A 1120 3.20 1.24 49.36
CA THR A 1120 3.35 2.64 48.97
C THR A 1120 3.58 3.48 50.23
N LYS A 1121 4.72 4.16 50.31
CA LYS A 1121 4.98 5.15 51.36
C LYS A 1121 4.18 6.42 51.14
#